data_AF-A0A6C0AZM7-F1
#
_entry.id   AF-A0A6C0AZM7-F1
#
_cell.length_a   1.000
_cell.length_b   1.000
_cell.length_c   1.000
_cell.angle_alpha   90.00
_cell.angle_beta   90.00
_cell.angle_gamma   90.00
#
_symmetry.space_group_name_H-M   'P 1'
#
loop_
_entity.id
_entity.type
_entity.pdbx_description
1 polymer ?
#
loop_
_entity_poly.entity_id
_entity_poly.type
_entity_poly.pdbx_seq_one_letter_code
_entity_poly.pdbx_strand_id
1 'polypeptide(L)'
;MVLSKLDKAVSYPELKSVDPDDFKKEANLYEIDVKEVPIIIAVGHAKRNFEDKNITYFPVYLVKTNNKVIQIGVYELFTTDVLNYMDEEGNLEVEKLDDPLIYRFVTKHMLENMRLVPESEADGKSEEKGKDVDEEEEENEEDEDEDEDEESEEDKTDEMDKKNKKGKKKTSTEEVDAFELPKIPKIRQDIFTQTEGVIPIVPELKEETKKDAADLKGKYKQETSDPWIQKFMKNKKYDIIDNEGGGDCFFAAIRDAFSQLGQVTTVAKLRKKLANEVTQELFMNYKGHYDMYHNAIVKDEKDAKELEIEYNKYKTLYNETLDRSQKKQFTEAAKKLKAQRDRILREKEVSKVILEEYRFMKNVDTLTKLQAIIQTCKFWADTWAVSTMERLLNIKFILLSSEAFKANDIGNVLNCGQLNDAILESRREFTPDYYIMVDFLGYHYKLITYKKKYLFTFTELPFSIKELVVDKCVEKNSGPFIIIPDFLRFKEQHGLKATVCKFEELSEAKIRGLYEESVVLQFYDKSSNERLPGKGSGESITKDAIRQFSDLHAIKDWRRKLDDFWVEPDRTFILDGHRWNSVEHYYQGSKFKETNPEFYLSFSVESGTELSKNPEMAKAAASSSGKYKGKLVRPAEVKIDPTFYGKRKEKELYDAICAKFTQIDKMKEVLMNTRNAKLLHYEKAKEPELAEHLLQVRDKIRRGNL
;
A
#
# COMPACT_ATOMS: atom_id res chain seq x y z
N MET A 1 -34.50 -7.68 -18.54
CA MET A 1 -35.05 -6.45 -17.93
C MET A 1 -34.57 -6.38 -16.50
N VAL A 2 -34.29 -5.19 -16.00
CA VAL A 2 -33.91 -4.96 -14.59
C VAL A 2 -35.03 -4.24 -13.84
N LEU A 3 -35.26 -4.59 -12.57
CA LEU A 3 -36.28 -3.95 -11.74
C LEU A 3 -35.72 -2.70 -11.07
N SER A 4 -36.52 -1.64 -11.01
CA SER A 4 -36.18 -0.40 -10.31
C SER A 4 -35.85 -0.65 -8.82
N LYS A 5 -34.94 0.15 -8.27
CA LYS A 5 -34.62 0.26 -6.84
C LYS A 5 -35.68 1.08 -6.11
N LEU A 6 -36.31 2.06 -6.78
CA LEU A 6 -37.33 2.96 -6.21
C LEU A 6 -38.73 2.32 -6.16
N ASP A 7 -39.15 1.64 -7.22
CA ASP A 7 -40.44 0.94 -7.28
C ASP A 7 -40.33 -0.40 -8.02
N LYS A 8 -40.58 -1.53 -7.32
CA LYS A 8 -40.49 -2.88 -7.89
C LYS A 8 -41.52 -3.15 -8.99
N ALA A 9 -42.54 -2.31 -9.16
CA ALA A 9 -43.49 -2.37 -10.28
C ALA A 9 -42.98 -1.67 -11.55
N VAL A 10 -41.78 -1.07 -11.53
CA VAL A 10 -41.11 -0.49 -12.70
C VAL A 10 -39.95 -1.38 -13.12
N SER A 11 -39.86 -1.63 -14.43
CA SER A 11 -38.77 -2.40 -15.03
C SER A 11 -38.20 -1.68 -16.24
N TYR A 12 -36.88 -1.71 -16.37
CA TYR A 12 -36.17 -1.13 -17.52
C TYR A 12 -35.75 -2.24 -18.50
N PRO A 13 -35.98 -2.05 -19.81
CA PRO A 13 -35.46 -2.96 -20.83
C PRO A 13 -33.93 -2.88 -20.88
N GLU A 14 -33.28 -4.04 -21.01
CA GLU A 14 -31.83 -4.11 -21.13
C GLU A 14 -31.44 -3.85 -22.59
N LEU A 15 -31.23 -2.59 -22.94
CA LEU A 15 -30.86 -2.14 -24.28
C LEU A 15 -29.33 -2.11 -24.44
N LYS A 16 -28.84 -2.42 -25.65
CA LYS A 16 -27.43 -2.29 -26.03
C LYS A 16 -27.18 -1.11 -26.99
N SER A 17 -28.23 -0.48 -27.49
CA SER A 17 -28.18 0.67 -28.38
C SER A 17 -28.22 1.98 -27.60
N VAL A 18 -27.77 3.07 -28.23
CA VAL A 18 -27.97 4.43 -27.71
C VAL A 18 -29.43 4.81 -27.86
N ASP A 19 -29.99 5.49 -26.86
CA ASP A 19 -31.35 6.03 -26.96
C ASP A 19 -31.40 7.08 -28.11
N PRO A 20 -32.44 7.08 -28.96
CA PRO A 20 -32.58 8.03 -30.06
C PRO A 20 -32.45 9.50 -29.64
N ASP A 21 -32.89 9.86 -28.43
CA ASP A 21 -32.82 11.24 -27.94
C ASP A 21 -31.41 11.65 -27.49
N ASP A 22 -30.51 10.68 -27.29
CA ASP A 22 -29.11 10.90 -26.93
C ASP A 22 -28.17 10.78 -28.14
N PHE A 23 -28.68 10.33 -29.29
CA PHE A 23 -27.88 10.12 -30.48
C PHE A 23 -27.36 11.46 -31.05
N LYS A 24 -26.04 11.55 -31.27
CA LYS A 24 -25.32 12.75 -31.78
C LYS A 24 -25.39 13.98 -30.86
N LYS A 25 -25.64 13.79 -29.56
CA LYS A 25 -25.55 14.88 -28.57
C LYS A 25 -24.24 14.80 -27.79
N GLU A 26 -23.79 15.96 -27.32
CA GLU A 26 -22.66 16.07 -26.40
C GLU A 26 -23.12 15.69 -24.98
N ALA A 27 -22.26 14.99 -24.24
CA ALA A 27 -22.52 14.56 -22.87
C ALA A 27 -21.23 14.60 -22.05
N ASN A 28 -21.36 14.90 -20.76
CA ASN A 28 -20.26 14.85 -19.82
C ASN A 28 -19.82 13.40 -19.56
N LEU A 29 -18.52 13.22 -19.40
CA LEU A 29 -17.91 11.94 -19.06
C LEU A 29 -17.61 11.87 -17.57
N TYR A 30 -17.90 10.72 -16.98
CA TYR A 30 -17.69 10.45 -15.57
C TYR A 30 -16.92 9.14 -15.42
N GLU A 31 -16.03 9.07 -14.43
CA GLU A 31 -15.37 7.85 -14.04
C GLU A 31 -16.12 7.25 -12.85
N ILE A 32 -16.54 5.98 -12.97
CA ILE A 32 -17.24 5.24 -11.91
C ILE A 32 -16.71 3.82 -11.80
N ASP A 33 -16.88 3.20 -10.63
CA ASP A 33 -16.56 1.80 -10.42
C ASP A 33 -17.81 0.93 -10.60
N VAL A 34 -17.77 0.01 -11.57
CA VAL A 34 -18.84 -0.98 -11.78
C VAL A 34 -18.26 -2.38 -11.67
N LYS A 35 -18.75 -3.16 -10.69
CA LYS A 35 -18.27 -4.54 -10.44
C LYS A 35 -16.74 -4.60 -10.25
N GLU A 36 -16.19 -3.63 -9.53
CA GLU A 36 -14.74 -3.47 -9.25
C GLU A 36 -13.88 -3.16 -10.49
N VAL A 37 -14.50 -2.62 -11.54
CA VAL A 37 -13.83 -2.20 -12.77
C VAL A 37 -14.06 -0.70 -12.93
N PRO A 38 -13.02 0.15 -12.83
CA PRO A 38 -13.16 1.57 -13.14
C PRO A 38 -13.49 1.72 -14.62
N ILE A 39 -14.55 2.45 -14.94
CA ILE A 39 -15.02 2.66 -16.31
C ILE A 39 -15.37 4.13 -16.54
N ILE A 40 -15.19 4.58 -17.78
CA ILE A 40 -15.67 5.88 -18.23
C ILE A 40 -17.09 5.71 -18.78
N ILE A 41 -18.01 6.50 -18.24
CA ILE A 41 -19.41 6.53 -18.66
C ILE A 41 -19.83 7.90 -19.18
N ALA A 42 -20.81 7.92 -20.08
CA ALA A 42 -21.59 9.09 -20.43
C ALA A 42 -23.01 8.93 -19.91
N VAL A 43 -23.61 10.00 -19.42
CA VAL A 43 -24.99 10.01 -18.92
C VAL A 43 -25.92 10.67 -19.94
N GLY A 44 -26.99 9.99 -20.29
CA GLY A 44 -28.03 10.46 -21.21
C GLY A 44 -29.01 11.45 -20.57
N HIS A 45 -29.91 11.99 -21.37
CA HIS A 45 -30.91 12.95 -20.92
C HIS A 45 -31.99 12.32 -20.03
N ALA A 46 -32.66 13.16 -19.24
CA ALA A 46 -33.75 12.76 -18.36
C ALA A 46 -34.91 12.13 -19.16
N LYS A 47 -35.37 10.97 -18.71
CA LYS A 47 -36.52 10.24 -19.23
C LYS A 47 -37.64 10.22 -18.19
N ARG A 48 -38.81 10.70 -18.61
CA ARG A 48 -40.00 10.91 -17.75
C ARG A 48 -41.11 9.90 -18.01
N ASN A 49 -40.78 8.75 -18.59
CA ASN A 49 -41.76 7.71 -18.94
C ASN A 49 -42.52 7.14 -17.74
N PHE A 50 -42.01 7.33 -16.52
CA PHE A 50 -42.60 6.87 -15.26
C PHE A 50 -42.89 8.04 -14.30
N GLU A 51 -43.14 9.24 -14.83
CA GLU A 51 -43.44 10.45 -14.04
C GLU A 51 -44.73 10.29 -13.21
N ASP A 52 -45.69 9.48 -13.68
CA ASP A 52 -46.90 9.08 -12.95
C ASP A 52 -46.60 8.29 -11.67
N LYS A 53 -45.46 7.61 -11.62
CA LYS A 53 -44.92 6.91 -10.45
C LYS A 53 -43.87 7.73 -9.70
N ASN A 54 -43.76 9.03 -9.99
CA ASN A 54 -42.76 9.94 -9.45
C ASN A 54 -41.31 9.48 -9.75
N ILE A 55 -41.04 8.83 -10.87
CA ILE A 55 -39.68 8.37 -11.24
C ILE A 55 -39.22 9.03 -12.54
N THR A 56 -38.04 9.66 -12.47
CA THR A 56 -37.28 10.11 -13.63
C THR A 56 -35.98 9.33 -13.69
N TYR A 57 -35.59 8.84 -14.87
CA TYR A 57 -34.37 8.06 -15.03
C TYR A 57 -33.46 8.60 -16.13
N PHE A 58 -32.17 8.25 -16.06
CA PHE A 58 -31.13 8.72 -16.97
C PHE A 58 -30.37 7.50 -17.52
N PRO A 59 -30.34 7.28 -18.84
CA PRO A 59 -29.54 6.23 -19.44
C PRO A 59 -28.05 6.36 -19.11
N VAL A 60 -27.38 5.25 -18.80
CA VAL A 60 -25.93 5.21 -18.55
C VAL A 60 -25.25 4.44 -19.66
N TYR A 61 -24.29 5.07 -20.31
CA TYR A 61 -23.56 4.54 -21.45
C TYR A 61 -22.09 4.30 -21.11
N LEU A 62 -21.58 3.09 -21.32
CA LEU A 62 -20.16 2.79 -21.27
C LEU A 62 -19.47 3.35 -22.52
N VAL A 63 -18.39 4.10 -22.33
CA VAL A 63 -17.48 4.51 -23.41
C VAL A 63 -16.49 3.38 -23.68
N LYS A 64 -16.46 2.87 -24.92
CA LYS A 64 -15.61 1.76 -25.32
C LYS A 64 -14.25 2.22 -25.86
N THR A 65 -13.28 1.31 -25.93
CA THR A 65 -11.95 1.54 -26.53
C THR A 65 -11.98 2.13 -27.94
N ASN A 66 -13.02 1.84 -28.73
CA ASN A 66 -13.21 2.37 -30.08
C ASN A 66 -14.01 3.68 -30.14
N ASN A 67 -14.13 4.39 -29.03
CA ASN A 67 -14.91 5.63 -28.86
C ASN A 67 -16.40 5.51 -29.22
N LYS A 68 -16.94 4.28 -29.35
CA LYS A 68 -18.38 4.04 -29.44
C LYS A 68 -18.95 3.79 -28.05
N VAL A 69 -20.24 4.02 -27.88
CA VAL A 69 -20.93 3.81 -26.60
C VAL A 69 -21.86 2.57 -26.65
N ILE A 70 -22.13 2.01 -25.47
CA ILE A 70 -23.16 0.96 -25.26
C ILE A 70 -23.91 1.27 -23.97
N GLN A 71 -25.25 1.19 -23.98
CA GLN A 71 -26.03 1.39 -22.76
C GLN A 71 -25.82 0.20 -21.81
N ILE A 72 -25.48 0.49 -20.56
CA ILE A 72 -25.15 -0.51 -19.53
C ILE A 72 -26.03 -0.42 -18.29
N GLY A 73 -26.84 0.63 -18.16
CA GLY A 73 -27.71 0.81 -17.01
C GLY A 73 -28.51 2.11 -17.05
N VAL A 74 -29.06 2.47 -15.89
CA VAL A 74 -29.77 3.73 -15.66
C VAL A 74 -29.48 4.28 -14.26
N TYR A 75 -29.43 5.60 -14.11
CA TYR A 75 -29.69 6.27 -12.83
C TYR A 75 -31.18 6.53 -12.71
N GLU A 76 -31.72 6.46 -11.48
CA GLU A 76 -33.12 6.77 -11.22
C GLU A 76 -33.25 7.64 -9.99
N LEU A 77 -34.15 8.61 -10.08
CA LEU A 77 -34.43 9.61 -9.05
C LEU A 77 -35.94 9.79 -8.90
N PHE A 78 -36.36 10.22 -7.72
CA PHE A 78 -37.70 10.76 -7.58
C PHE A 78 -37.82 12.03 -8.42
N THR A 79 -38.90 12.17 -9.18
CA THR A 79 -39.09 13.33 -10.08
C THR A 79 -39.09 14.64 -9.32
N THR A 80 -39.57 14.64 -8.08
CA THR A 80 -39.51 15.78 -7.15
C THR A 80 -38.10 16.22 -6.78
N ASP A 81 -37.13 15.32 -6.83
CA ASP A 81 -35.78 15.55 -6.31
C ASP A 81 -34.78 15.86 -7.42
N VAL A 82 -35.15 15.67 -8.70
CA VAL A 82 -34.26 15.84 -9.86
C VAL A 82 -33.53 17.18 -9.84
N LEU A 83 -34.21 18.27 -9.49
CA LEU A 83 -33.62 19.62 -9.44
C LEU A 83 -32.48 19.76 -8.40
N ASN A 84 -32.45 18.92 -7.38
CA ASN A 84 -31.40 18.94 -6.34
C ASN A 84 -30.09 18.27 -6.81
N TYR A 85 -30.14 17.55 -7.94
CA TYR A 85 -29.03 16.77 -8.51
C TYR A 85 -28.62 17.28 -9.88
N MET A 86 -29.04 18.50 -10.25
CA MET A 86 -28.67 19.15 -11.51
C MET A 86 -27.69 20.28 -11.22
N ASP A 87 -26.69 20.43 -12.07
CA ASP A 87 -25.80 21.60 -12.05
C ASP A 87 -26.45 22.83 -12.70
N GLU A 88 -25.72 23.95 -12.69
CA GLU A 88 -26.18 25.23 -13.28
C GLU A 88 -26.36 25.15 -14.82
N GLU A 89 -25.80 24.13 -15.47
CA GLU A 89 -25.88 23.88 -16.91
C GLU A 89 -26.97 22.86 -17.27
N GLY A 90 -27.66 22.30 -16.26
CA GLY A 90 -28.74 21.31 -16.43
C GLY A 90 -28.25 19.87 -16.63
N ASN A 91 -26.99 19.57 -16.30
CA ASN A 91 -26.45 18.21 -16.32
C ASN A 91 -26.57 17.56 -14.94
N LEU A 92 -26.66 16.22 -14.94
CA LEU A 92 -26.78 15.43 -13.71
C LEU A 92 -25.45 15.41 -12.95
N GLU A 93 -25.46 15.82 -11.69
CA GLU A 93 -24.31 15.74 -10.77
C GLU A 93 -24.15 14.31 -10.25
N VAL A 94 -23.56 13.44 -11.06
CA VAL A 94 -23.37 12.01 -10.77
C VAL A 94 -22.66 11.76 -9.43
N GLU A 95 -21.75 12.65 -9.02
CA GLU A 95 -21.02 12.55 -7.75
C GLU A 95 -21.90 12.59 -6.48
N LYS A 96 -23.13 13.10 -6.59
CA LYS A 96 -24.09 13.17 -5.48
C LYS A 96 -25.03 11.96 -5.43
N LEU A 97 -24.94 11.05 -6.39
CA LEU A 97 -25.84 9.90 -6.55
C LEU A 97 -25.22 8.62 -5.99
N ASP A 98 -26.08 7.68 -5.59
CA ASP A 98 -25.69 6.30 -5.35
C ASP A 98 -25.43 5.56 -6.67
N ASP A 99 -24.78 4.39 -6.62
CA ASP A 99 -24.42 3.59 -7.80
C ASP A 99 -25.61 3.37 -8.76
N PRO A 100 -25.37 3.37 -10.09
CA PRO A 100 -26.42 3.17 -11.06
C PRO A 100 -27.03 1.76 -10.98
N LEU A 101 -28.22 1.60 -11.53
CA LEU A 101 -28.80 0.28 -11.76
C LEU A 101 -28.22 -0.32 -13.04
N ILE A 102 -27.32 -1.29 -12.89
CA ILE A 102 -26.60 -1.93 -13.98
C ILE A 102 -27.38 -3.12 -14.56
N TYR A 103 -27.37 -3.25 -15.89
CA TYR A 103 -28.00 -4.34 -16.62
C TYR A 103 -27.34 -5.70 -16.33
N ARG A 104 -28.13 -6.78 -16.42
CA ARG A 104 -27.71 -8.12 -16.02
C ARG A 104 -26.66 -8.70 -16.97
N PHE A 105 -26.72 -8.36 -18.26
CA PHE A 105 -25.72 -8.81 -19.23
C PHE A 105 -24.32 -8.20 -19.03
N VAL A 106 -24.20 -7.14 -18.22
CA VAL A 106 -22.92 -6.46 -17.99
C VAL A 106 -22.11 -7.28 -17.00
N THR A 107 -21.08 -7.97 -17.48
CA THR A 107 -20.17 -8.78 -16.65
C THR A 107 -18.84 -8.08 -16.42
N LYS A 108 -18.10 -8.47 -15.37
CA LYS A 108 -16.75 -7.95 -15.10
C LYS A 108 -15.83 -8.12 -16.32
N HIS A 109 -15.85 -9.31 -16.91
CA HIS A 109 -15.10 -9.64 -18.13
C HIS A 109 -15.48 -8.75 -19.33
N MET A 110 -16.77 -8.44 -19.52
CA MET A 110 -17.21 -7.54 -20.58
C MET A 110 -16.65 -6.12 -20.39
N LEU A 111 -16.68 -5.61 -19.16
CA LEU A 111 -16.16 -4.27 -18.86
C LEU A 111 -14.66 -4.19 -19.06
N GLU A 112 -13.90 -5.17 -18.58
CA GLU A 112 -12.44 -5.24 -18.73
C GLU A 112 -12.00 -5.25 -20.20
N ASN A 113 -12.74 -5.95 -21.07
CA ASN A 113 -12.40 -6.07 -22.50
C ASN A 113 -12.86 -4.86 -23.34
N MET A 114 -13.93 -4.19 -22.94
CA MET A 114 -14.59 -3.18 -23.79
C MET A 114 -14.35 -1.74 -23.36
N ARG A 115 -14.02 -1.47 -22.08
CA ARG A 115 -13.91 -0.11 -21.53
C ARG A 115 -12.82 0.71 -22.21
N LEU A 116 -13.08 1.99 -22.41
CA LEU A 116 -11.99 2.95 -22.63
C LEU A 116 -11.17 3.03 -21.35
N VAL A 117 -9.88 2.71 -21.45
CA VAL A 117 -8.94 2.75 -20.33
C VAL A 117 -8.64 4.22 -20.01
N PRO A 118 -8.86 4.71 -18.77
CA PRO A 118 -8.53 6.07 -18.39
C PRO A 118 -7.04 6.37 -18.60
N GLU A 119 -6.69 7.62 -18.90
CA GLU A 119 -5.28 8.03 -19.12
C GLU A 119 -4.36 7.68 -17.94
N SER A 120 -4.90 7.48 -16.74
CA SER A 120 -4.17 7.02 -15.55
C SER A 120 -3.65 5.57 -15.63
N GLU A 121 -4.24 4.72 -16.47
CA GLU A 121 -3.84 3.31 -16.68
C GLU A 121 -3.09 3.08 -18.01
N ALA A 122 -3.14 4.03 -18.96
CA ALA A 122 -2.62 3.86 -20.32
C ALA A 122 -1.08 3.83 -20.43
N ASP A 123 -0.35 4.43 -19.46
CA ASP A 123 1.12 4.48 -19.46
C ASP A 123 1.81 3.16 -19.02
N GLY A 124 1.05 2.07 -18.87
CA GLY A 124 1.56 0.77 -18.47
C GLY A 124 1.84 -0.23 -19.59
N LYS A 125 1.46 0.04 -20.85
CA LYS A 125 1.62 -0.90 -21.97
C LYS A 125 2.00 -0.21 -23.29
N SER A 126 3.30 -0.26 -23.59
CA SER A 126 3.93 -0.09 -24.92
C SER A 126 5.18 -1.00 -24.88
N GLU A 127 5.58 -1.84 -25.82
CA GLU A 127 5.27 -2.14 -27.22
C GLU A 127 5.93 -3.51 -27.48
N GLU A 128 5.28 -4.42 -28.23
CA GLU A 128 6.04 -5.32 -29.12
C GLU A 128 5.38 -5.35 -30.50
N LYS A 129 6.04 -4.64 -31.41
CA LYS A 129 6.22 -4.86 -32.87
C LYS A 129 4.99 -4.93 -33.78
N GLY A 130 4.90 -3.94 -34.66
CA GLY A 130 4.02 -3.95 -35.85
C GLY A 130 4.66 -4.54 -37.11
N LYS A 131 3.82 -4.86 -38.11
CA LYS A 131 3.76 -4.20 -39.44
C LYS A 131 2.73 -4.87 -40.39
N ASP A 132 2.01 -3.98 -41.09
CA ASP A 132 1.46 -4.01 -42.46
C ASP A 132 0.22 -4.87 -42.83
N VAL A 133 -0.95 -4.22 -42.80
CA VAL A 133 -1.90 -3.83 -43.89
C VAL A 133 -2.40 -4.84 -44.96
N ASP A 134 -3.74 -4.95 -44.99
CA ASP A 134 -4.76 -5.25 -46.02
C ASP A 134 -4.76 -6.58 -46.83
N GLU A 135 -5.85 -7.36 -46.72
CA GLU A 135 -6.96 -7.43 -47.69
C GLU A 135 -8.12 -8.36 -47.20
N GLU A 136 -9.25 -8.24 -47.88
CA GLU A 136 -10.66 -8.49 -47.52
C GLU A 136 -11.18 -9.95 -47.61
N GLU A 137 -12.36 -10.17 -46.98
CA GLU A 137 -13.43 -11.16 -47.29
C GLU A 137 -13.09 -12.68 -47.15
N GLU A 138 -13.96 -13.63 -46.78
CA GLU A 138 -15.40 -13.75 -46.51
C GLU A 138 -15.65 -15.09 -45.75
N GLU A 139 -16.70 -15.11 -44.92
CA GLU A 139 -17.70 -16.17 -44.61
C GLU A 139 -17.41 -17.70 -44.36
N ASN A 140 -18.16 -18.19 -43.36
CA ASN A 140 -18.75 -19.55 -43.10
C ASN A 140 -17.81 -20.71 -42.73
N GLU A 141 -18.17 -21.73 -41.95
CA GLU A 141 -19.27 -22.17 -41.05
C GLU A 141 -18.69 -23.46 -40.35
N GLU A 142 -19.23 -23.86 -39.18
CA GLU A 142 -19.49 -25.26 -38.71
C GLU A 142 -18.38 -26.36 -38.87
N ASP A 143 -18.00 -27.23 -37.92
CA ASP A 143 -18.71 -28.09 -36.95
C ASP A 143 -17.67 -28.72 -35.98
N GLU A 144 -18.03 -28.97 -34.72
CA GLU A 144 -18.23 -30.31 -34.10
C GLU A 144 -17.24 -31.43 -34.52
N ASP A 145 -16.45 -31.96 -33.58
CA ASP A 145 -16.74 -33.27 -32.98
C ASP A 145 -15.67 -33.77 -32.00
N GLU A 146 -16.20 -34.58 -31.09
CA GLU A 146 -15.61 -35.40 -30.04
C GLU A 146 -14.64 -36.46 -30.60
N ASP A 147 -13.69 -36.94 -29.79
CA ASP A 147 -13.66 -38.35 -29.40
C ASP A 147 -12.44 -38.73 -28.53
N GLU A 148 -12.74 -39.73 -27.69
CA GLU A 148 -11.99 -40.35 -26.61
C GLU A 148 -10.97 -41.42 -27.08
N ASP A 149 -10.24 -41.95 -26.09
CA ASP A 149 -9.67 -43.32 -26.02
C ASP A 149 -8.47 -43.70 -26.91
N GLU A 150 -7.57 -44.61 -26.55
CA GLU A 150 -7.18 -45.33 -25.32
C GLU A 150 -5.80 -45.97 -25.64
N GLU A 151 -5.15 -46.37 -24.56
CA GLU A 151 -4.04 -47.31 -24.35
C GLU A 151 -3.34 -48.07 -25.50
N SER A 152 -2.02 -48.26 -25.37
CA SER A 152 -1.45 -49.61 -25.20
C SER A 152 0.01 -49.61 -24.73
N GLU A 153 0.21 -50.36 -23.64
CA GLU A 153 1.37 -51.03 -23.05
C GLU A 153 2.55 -51.48 -23.96
N GLU A 154 3.76 -51.56 -23.37
CA GLU A 154 4.52 -52.84 -23.24
C GLU A 154 5.82 -52.69 -22.40
N ASP A 155 5.70 -53.13 -21.14
CA ASP A 155 6.52 -54.10 -20.39
C ASP A 155 8.02 -54.35 -20.71
N LYS A 156 8.87 -54.35 -19.66
CA LYS A 156 9.92 -55.36 -19.42
C LYS A 156 10.19 -55.57 -17.92
N THR A 157 9.98 -56.82 -17.55
CA THR A 157 10.24 -57.56 -16.31
C THR A 157 11.71 -57.58 -15.84
N ASP A 158 11.93 -57.74 -14.53
CA ASP A 158 12.70 -58.88 -13.99
C ASP A 158 12.43 -59.10 -12.48
N GLU A 159 12.08 -60.34 -12.16
CA GLU A 159 11.85 -60.88 -10.81
C GLU A 159 13.17 -61.07 -10.04
N MET A 160 13.13 -61.00 -8.70
CA MET A 160 13.47 -62.16 -7.86
C MET A 160 13.18 -61.96 -6.37
N ASP A 161 12.23 -62.78 -5.92
CA ASP A 161 12.35 -63.74 -4.81
C ASP A 161 11.92 -63.41 -3.38
N LYS A 162 11.20 -64.42 -2.85
CA LYS A 162 10.36 -64.45 -1.66
C LYS A 162 11.16 -64.61 -0.37
N LYS A 163 10.64 -64.05 0.73
CA LYS A 163 10.52 -64.83 1.99
C LYS A 163 9.39 -64.35 2.89
N ASN A 164 8.48 -65.29 3.09
CA ASN A 164 7.28 -65.25 3.90
C ASN A 164 7.62 -65.46 5.38
N LYS A 165 7.05 -64.67 6.30
CA LYS A 165 6.85 -65.10 7.70
C LYS A 165 5.55 -64.49 8.24
N LYS A 166 4.52 -65.35 8.31
CA LYS A 166 3.27 -65.14 9.04
C LYS A 166 3.55 -65.06 10.54
N GLY A 167 3.03 -64.00 11.19
CA GLY A 167 2.77 -63.93 12.62
C GLY A 167 1.42 -63.25 12.82
N LYS A 168 0.44 -64.00 13.33
CA LYS A 168 -0.95 -63.58 13.50
C LYS A 168 -1.14 -63.00 14.90
N LYS A 169 -1.94 -61.93 14.98
CA LYS A 169 -2.78 -61.49 16.12
C LYS A 169 -2.10 -60.64 17.23
N LYS A 170 -2.48 -59.36 17.31
CA LYS A 170 -3.26 -58.81 18.44
C LYS A 170 -3.84 -57.43 18.08
N THR A 171 -5.13 -57.33 18.33
CA THR A 171 -5.96 -56.13 18.41
C THR A 171 -5.36 -55.13 19.41
N SER A 172 -5.23 -53.88 18.98
CA SER A 172 -5.36 -52.70 19.85
C SER A 172 -6.11 -51.65 19.03
N THR A 173 -7.42 -51.60 19.22
CA THR A 173 -8.18 -50.36 19.09
C THR A 173 -7.44 -49.31 19.92
N GLU A 174 -6.76 -48.38 19.26
CA GLU A 174 -6.25 -47.18 19.89
C GLU A 174 -7.46 -46.42 20.43
N GLU A 175 -7.60 -46.43 21.75
CA GLU A 175 -8.44 -45.49 22.46
C GLU A 175 -7.98 -44.09 22.05
N VAL A 176 -8.88 -43.36 21.42
CA VAL A 176 -8.70 -41.94 21.13
C VAL A 176 -8.70 -41.25 22.48
N ASP A 177 -7.51 -41.00 23.03
CA ASP A 177 -7.34 -40.27 24.27
C ASP A 177 -8.13 -38.96 24.16
N ALA A 178 -9.14 -38.80 25.01
CA ALA A 178 -10.01 -37.65 25.02
C ALA A 178 -9.18 -36.43 25.43
N PHE A 179 -8.69 -35.68 24.45
CA PHE A 179 -7.95 -34.45 24.67
C PHE A 179 -8.88 -33.42 25.32
N GLU A 180 -8.66 -33.10 26.59
CA GLU A 180 -9.43 -32.07 27.29
C GLU A 180 -9.23 -30.73 26.57
N LEU A 181 -10.34 -30.16 26.09
CA LEU A 181 -10.33 -28.86 25.44
C LEU A 181 -9.82 -27.78 26.44
N PRO A 182 -8.95 -26.85 26.00
CA PRO A 182 -8.43 -25.81 26.88
C PRO A 182 -9.58 -24.97 27.47
N LYS A 183 -9.66 -24.89 28.80
CA LYS A 183 -10.68 -24.09 29.49
C LYS A 183 -10.57 -22.62 29.06
N ILE A 184 -11.71 -22.02 28.74
CA ILE A 184 -11.78 -20.60 28.36
C ILE A 184 -11.35 -19.74 29.57
N PRO A 185 -10.31 -18.89 29.45
CA PRO A 185 -9.89 -18.00 30.53
C PRO A 185 -10.99 -17.00 30.91
N LYS A 186 -11.05 -16.59 32.18
CA LYS A 186 -12.07 -15.65 32.70
C LYS A 186 -12.24 -14.38 31.85
N ILE A 187 -11.15 -13.83 31.32
CA ILE A 187 -11.17 -12.62 30.48
C ILE A 187 -11.93 -12.77 29.15
N ARG A 188 -12.14 -14.02 28.69
CA ARG A 188 -12.79 -14.39 27.42
C ARG A 188 -14.17 -15.06 27.61
N GLN A 189 -14.52 -15.50 28.83
CA GLN A 189 -15.74 -16.27 29.10
C GLN A 189 -17.05 -15.52 28.80
N ASP A 190 -17.02 -14.19 28.79
CA ASP A 190 -18.16 -13.34 28.46
C ASP A 190 -18.52 -13.32 26.96
N ILE A 191 -17.56 -13.63 26.09
CA ILE A 191 -17.72 -13.56 24.63
C ILE A 191 -17.43 -14.85 23.87
N PHE A 192 -16.75 -15.81 24.50
CA PHE A 192 -16.49 -17.13 23.94
C PHE A 192 -17.26 -18.23 24.67
N THR A 193 -17.72 -19.20 23.91
CA THR A 193 -18.33 -20.45 24.41
C THR A 193 -17.54 -21.64 23.87
N GLN A 194 -17.51 -22.75 24.60
CA GLN A 194 -16.86 -23.96 24.11
C GLN A 194 -17.76 -24.64 23.07
N THR A 195 -17.19 -25.12 21.97
CA THR A 195 -17.94 -25.93 21.00
C THR A 195 -18.42 -27.22 21.65
N GLU A 196 -19.66 -27.58 21.39
CA GLU A 196 -20.20 -28.91 21.67
C GLU A 196 -19.85 -29.83 20.47
N GLY A 197 -18.82 -30.66 20.61
CA GLY A 197 -18.42 -31.62 19.56
C GLY A 197 -16.91 -31.92 19.50
N VAL A 198 -16.54 -32.84 18.61
CA VAL A 198 -15.14 -33.19 18.34
C VAL A 198 -14.52 -32.14 17.41
N ILE A 199 -13.52 -31.42 17.89
CA ILE A 199 -12.74 -30.49 17.07
C ILE A 199 -11.50 -31.22 16.56
N PRO A 200 -11.05 -31.00 15.31
CA PRO A 200 -9.79 -31.54 14.83
C PRO A 200 -8.64 -31.03 15.72
N ILE A 201 -8.04 -31.92 16.51
CA ILE A 201 -6.92 -31.57 17.38
C ILE A 201 -5.72 -31.26 16.47
N VAL A 202 -5.33 -30.00 16.42
CA VAL A 202 -4.04 -29.62 15.83
C VAL A 202 -2.98 -29.79 16.91
N PRO A 203 -2.00 -30.70 16.73
CA PRO A 203 -0.99 -30.95 17.74
C PRO A 203 -0.16 -29.69 18.01
N GLU A 204 0.29 -29.54 19.25
CA GLU A 204 1.18 -28.45 19.64
C GLU A 204 2.46 -28.50 18.80
N LEU A 205 2.86 -27.35 18.26
CA LEU A 205 4.07 -27.27 17.44
C LEU A 205 5.28 -27.23 18.36
N LYS A 206 6.27 -28.10 18.10
CA LYS A 206 7.56 -27.98 18.78
C LYS A 206 8.22 -26.66 18.39
N GLU A 207 8.95 -26.08 19.35
CA GLU A 207 9.72 -24.87 19.11
C GLU A 207 10.71 -25.06 17.96
N GLU A 208 10.66 -24.15 17.00
CA GLU A 208 11.53 -24.15 15.82
C GLU A 208 12.85 -23.45 16.13
N THR A 209 13.97 -24.10 15.86
CA THR A 209 15.30 -23.51 16.05
C THR A 209 15.76 -22.76 14.79
N LYS A 210 16.83 -21.95 14.94
CA LYS A 210 17.52 -21.33 13.79
C LYS A 210 17.91 -22.32 12.71
N LYS A 211 18.32 -23.53 13.09
CA LYS A 211 18.69 -24.59 12.17
C LYS A 211 17.48 -25.12 11.41
N ASP A 212 16.38 -25.38 12.10
CA ASP A 212 15.14 -25.86 11.47
C ASP A 212 14.62 -24.86 10.43
N ALA A 213 14.62 -23.57 10.78
CA ALA A 213 14.24 -22.51 9.85
C ALA A 213 15.17 -22.42 8.63
N ALA A 214 16.49 -22.54 8.84
CA ALA A 214 17.46 -22.57 7.75
C ALA A 214 17.27 -23.78 6.83
N ASP A 215 16.97 -24.95 7.40
CA ASP A 215 16.72 -26.19 6.65
C ASP A 215 15.43 -26.10 5.83
N LEU A 216 14.36 -25.53 6.38
CA LEU A 216 13.11 -25.26 5.65
C LEU A 216 13.35 -24.28 4.49
N LYS A 217 14.13 -23.24 4.74
CA LYS A 217 14.48 -22.21 3.76
C LYS A 217 15.36 -22.76 2.64
N GLY A 218 16.31 -23.63 2.96
CA GLY A 218 17.20 -24.28 1.99
C GLY A 218 16.49 -25.30 1.09
N LYS A 219 15.41 -25.92 1.59
CA LYS A 219 14.57 -26.85 0.81
C LYS A 219 13.53 -26.15 -0.08
N TYR A 220 13.33 -24.85 0.10
CA TYR A 220 12.32 -24.11 -0.63
C TYR A 220 12.68 -23.99 -2.11
N LYS A 221 11.76 -24.45 -2.95
CA LYS A 221 11.77 -24.23 -4.40
C LYS A 221 10.56 -23.36 -4.72
N GLN A 222 10.81 -22.22 -5.35
CA GLN A 222 9.77 -21.26 -5.67
C GLN A 222 8.94 -21.75 -6.86
N GLU A 223 7.62 -21.73 -6.70
CA GLU A 223 6.65 -21.97 -7.77
C GLU A 223 5.85 -20.69 -8.06
N THR A 224 5.32 -20.56 -9.27
CA THR A 224 4.54 -19.38 -9.69
C THR A 224 3.26 -19.24 -8.88
N SER A 225 2.60 -20.37 -8.57
CA SER A 225 1.38 -20.49 -7.78
C SER A 225 1.56 -20.20 -6.28
N ASP A 226 2.80 -20.10 -5.78
CA ASP A 226 3.02 -19.94 -4.33
C ASP A 226 2.41 -18.62 -3.81
N PRO A 227 1.67 -18.68 -2.69
CA PRO A 227 1.24 -17.48 -1.96
C PRO A 227 2.43 -16.56 -1.65
N TRP A 228 2.16 -15.26 -1.60
CA TRP A 228 3.19 -14.24 -1.38
C TRP A 228 3.98 -14.50 -0.08
N ILE A 229 3.32 -14.97 0.98
CA ILE A 229 3.94 -15.25 2.27
C ILE A 229 4.96 -16.41 2.18
N GLN A 230 4.68 -17.42 1.36
CA GLN A 230 5.62 -18.52 1.12
C GLN A 230 6.85 -18.02 0.35
N LYS A 231 6.66 -17.15 -0.63
CA LYS A 231 7.74 -16.50 -1.39
C LYS A 231 8.60 -15.60 -0.50
N PHE A 232 7.97 -14.78 0.34
CA PHE A 232 8.65 -13.88 1.27
C PHE A 232 9.47 -14.64 2.32
N MET A 233 8.85 -15.63 2.99
CA MET A 233 9.51 -16.42 4.02
C MET A 233 10.45 -17.48 3.44
N LYS A 234 10.33 -17.78 2.14
CA LYS A 234 10.94 -18.92 1.44
C LYS A 234 10.63 -20.22 2.18
N ASN A 235 9.35 -20.48 2.41
CA ASN A 235 8.89 -21.63 3.20
C ASN A 235 7.45 -22.03 2.79
N LYS A 236 7.27 -23.28 2.32
CA LYS A 236 5.99 -23.84 1.87
C LYS A 236 4.99 -24.14 3.00
N LYS A 237 5.38 -23.97 4.27
CA LYS A 237 4.53 -24.30 5.43
C LYS A 237 3.56 -23.18 5.82
N TYR A 238 3.62 -22.03 5.16
CA TYR A 238 2.68 -20.93 5.36
C TYR A 238 1.48 -21.04 4.42
N ASP A 239 0.32 -20.57 4.85
CA ASP A 239 -0.86 -20.44 4.00
C ASP A 239 -1.68 -19.20 4.38
N ILE A 240 -2.65 -18.83 3.55
CA ILE A 240 -3.54 -17.69 3.79
C ILE A 240 -4.99 -18.16 3.75
N ILE A 241 -5.75 -17.84 4.79
CA ILE A 241 -7.19 -18.07 4.85
C ILE A 241 -7.87 -16.72 4.73
N ASP A 242 -8.66 -16.56 3.67
CA ASP A 242 -9.50 -15.39 3.46
C ASP A 242 -10.80 -15.50 4.27
N ASN A 243 -11.41 -14.36 4.57
CA ASN A 243 -12.70 -14.28 5.24
C ASN A 243 -13.68 -13.41 4.44
N GLU A 244 -14.90 -13.25 4.95
CA GLU A 244 -16.01 -12.66 4.24
C GLU A 244 -15.84 -11.16 3.91
N GLY A 245 -14.87 -10.46 4.53
CA GLY A 245 -14.58 -9.07 4.22
C GLY A 245 -15.63 -8.07 4.72
N GLY A 246 -15.84 -7.00 3.96
CA GLY A 246 -16.96 -6.06 4.18
C GLY A 246 -16.88 -5.24 5.48
N GLY A 247 -15.69 -5.00 6.01
CA GLY A 247 -15.47 -4.27 7.26
C GLY A 247 -15.46 -5.11 8.53
N ASP A 248 -15.87 -6.38 8.45
CA ASP A 248 -15.84 -7.35 9.56
C ASP A 248 -14.56 -8.19 9.61
N CYS A 249 -13.70 -8.08 8.59
CA CYS A 249 -12.54 -8.94 8.37
C CYS A 249 -11.58 -9.08 9.56
N PHE A 250 -11.32 -8.00 10.31
CA PHE A 250 -10.49 -8.07 11.52
C PHE A 250 -11.11 -8.95 12.60
N PHE A 251 -12.42 -8.77 12.86
CA PHE A 251 -13.15 -9.55 13.84
C PHE A 251 -13.40 -10.98 13.37
N ALA A 252 -13.59 -11.19 12.07
CA ALA A 252 -13.66 -12.51 11.45
C ALA A 252 -12.34 -13.27 11.62
N ALA A 253 -11.19 -12.64 11.36
CA ALA A 253 -9.88 -13.26 11.59
C ALA A 253 -9.69 -13.70 13.05
N ILE A 254 -10.17 -12.94 14.04
CA ILE A 254 -10.18 -13.34 15.45
C ILE A 254 -11.09 -14.56 15.65
N ARG A 255 -12.35 -14.50 15.21
CA ARG A 255 -13.32 -15.61 15.30
C ARG A 255 -12.72 -16.90 14.73
N ASP A 256 -12.14 -16.81 13.55
CA ASP A 256 -11.62 -17.96 12.80
C ASP A 256 -10.37 -18.53 13.47
N ALA A 257 -9.48 -17.69 13.99
CA ALA A 257 -8.30 -18.14 14.71
C ALA A 257 -8.65 -18.89 16.02
N PHE A 258 -9.61 -18.39 16.79
CA PHE A 258 -10.05 -19.03 18.04
C PHE A 258 -10.88 -20.31 17.84
N SER A 259 -11.48 -20.48 16.66
CA SER A 259 -12.20 -21.72 16.31
C SER A 259 -11.31 -22.97 16.43
N GLN A 260 -10.00 -22.84 16.21
CA GLN A 260 -9.03 -23.92 16.35
C GLN A 260 -8.88 -24.44 17.79
N LEU A 261 -9.21 -23.63 18.80
CA LEU A 261 -9.26 -24.03 20.21
C LEU A 261 -10.65 -24.55 20.62
N GLY A 262 -11.61 -24.60 19.70
CA GLY A 262 -13.00 -24.83 20.04
C GLY A 262 -13.68 -23.68 20.75
N GLN A 263 -13.09 -22.48 20.70
CA GLN A 263 -13.66 -21.29 21.31
C GLN A 263 -14.50 -20.57 20.26
N VAL A 264 -15.82 -20.73 20.37
CA VAL A 264 -16.78 -20.16 19.42
C VAL A 264 -17.19 -18.77 19.88
N THR A 265 -17.18 -17.83 18.94
CA THR A 265 -17.72 -16.48 19.13
C THR A 265 -18.38 -15.97 17.85
N THR A 266 -18.86 -14.72 17.87
CA THR A 266 -19.41 -14.04 16.69
C THR A 266 -18.79 -12.67 16.56
N VAL A 267 -18.75 -12.13 15.33
CA VAL A 267 -18.29 -10.77 15.06
C VAL A 267 -19.06 -9.75 15.91
N ALA A 268 -20.38 -9.93 16.04
CA ALA A 268 -21.23 -9.07 16.88
C ALA A 268 -20.80 -9.05 18.36
N LYS A 269 -20.46 -10.21 18.94
CA LYS A 269 -19.96 -10.29 20.33
C LYS A 269 -18.61 -9.56 20.49
N LEU A 270 -17.69 -9.75 19.56
CA LEU A 270 -16.38 -9.10 19.57
C LEU A 270 -16.51 -7.57 19.44
N ARG A 271 -17.31 -7.09 18.48
CA ARG A 271 -17.58 -5.66 18.30
C ARG A 271 -18.27 -5.04 19.50
N LYS A 272 -19.23 -5.73 20.10
CA LYS A 272 -19.89 -5.26 21.33
C LYS A 272 -18.89 -5.11 22.48
N LYS A 273 -17.97 -6.06 22.65
CA LYS A 273 -16.92 -5.96 23.68
C LYS A 273 -16.00 -4.77 23.41
N LEU A 274 -15.60 -4.54 22.15
CA LEU A 274 -14.82 -3.37 21.76
C LEU A 274 -15.57 -2.05 22.01
N ALA A 275 -16.85 -1.98 21.63
CA ALA A 275 -17.66 -0.77 21.78
C ALA A 275 -17.81 -0.32 23.25
N ASN A 276 -17.72 -1.25 24.21
CA ASN A 276 -17.75 -0.92 25.63
C ASN A 276 -16.49 -0.18 26.12
N GLU A 277 -15.38 -0.26 25.37
CA GLU A 277 -14.12 0.42 25.70
C GLU A 277 -14.05 1.85 25.13
N VAL A 278 -15.10 2.31 24.44
CA VAL A 278 -15.16 3.66 23.86
C VAL A 278 -15.21 4.70 24.98
N THR A 279 -14.26 5.63 24.96
CA THR A 279 -14.17 6.74 25.91
C THR A 279 -14.62 8.06 25.28
N GLN A 280 -14.91 9.06 26.12
CA GLN A 280 -15.21 10.41 25.66
C GLN A 280 -14.04 11.03 24.88
N GLU A 281 -12.81 10.76 25.32
CA GLU A 281 -11.60 11.23 24.65
C GLU A 281 -11.49 10.67 23.22
N LEU A 282 -11.71 9.35 23.06
CA LEU A 282 -11.69 8.70 21.75
C LEU A 282 -12.76 9.29 20.82
N PHE A 283 -13.98 9.49 21.34
CA PHE A 283 -15.05 10.10 20.58
C PHE A 283 -14.69 11.51 20.08
N MET A 284 -14.16 12.36 20.96
CA MET A 284 -13.76 13.72 20.60
C MET A 284 -12.60 13.72 19.60
N ASN A 285 -11.68 12.76 19.70
CA ASN A 285 -10.57 12.59 18.77
C ASN A 285 -11.07 12.22 17.36
N TYR A 286 -11.89 11.17 17.23
CA TYR A 286 -12.48 10.78 15.95
C TYR A 286 -13.35 11.87 15.34
N LYS A 287 -14.19 12.53 16.14
CA LYS A 287 -15.03 13.62 15.68
C LYS A 287 -14.19 14.81 15.22
N GLY A 288 -13.16 15.18 15.99
CA GLY A 288 -12.26 16.27 15.64
C GLY A 288 -11.57 16.06 14.29
N HIS A 289 -11.08 14.85 14.02
CA HIS A 289 -10.50 14.52 12.72
C HIS A 289 -11.51 14.53 11.58
N TYR A 290 -12.67 13.90 11.78
CA TYR A 290 -13.75 13.92 10.79
C TYR A 290 -14.16 15.35 10.42
N ASP A 291 -14.49 16.17 11.42
CA ASP A 291 -14.94 17.55 11.22
C ASP A 291 -13.83 18.39 10.55
N MET A 292 -12.57 18.20 10.94
CA MET A 292 -11.45 18.91 10.35
C MET A 292 -11.31 18.60 8.85
N TYR A 293 -11.26 17.33 8.46
CA TYR A 293 -11.09 16.95 7.06
C TYR A 293 -12.32 17.26 6.22
N HIS A 294 -13.52 17.03 6.75
CA HIS A 294 -14.76 17.37 6.06
C HIS A 294 -14.84 18.88 5.79
N ASN A 295 -14.60 19.72 6.80
CA ASN A 295 -14.63 21.17 6.63
C ASN A 295 -13.51 21.66 5.70
N ALA A 296 -12.34 21.02 5.74
CA ALA A 296 -11.26 21.29 4.80
C ALA A 296 -11.68 21.01 3.35
N ILE A 297 -12.32 19.87 3.07
CA ILE A 297 -12.79 19.52 1.72
C ILE A 297 -13.81 20.53 1.20
N VAL A 298 -14.80 20.89 2.03
CA VAL A 298 -15.84 21.88 1.66
C VAL A 298 -15.21 23.24 1.38
N LYS A 299 -14.26 23.66 2.23
CA LYS A 299 -13.54 24.93 2.04
C LYS A 299 -12.67 24.90 0.78
N ASP A 300 -11.85 23.88 0.62
CA ASP A 300 -10.93 23.75 -0.52
C ASP A 300 -11.71 23.72 -1.85
N GLU A 301 -12.91 23.12 -1.87
CA GLU A 301 -13.77 23.16 -3.04
C GLU A 301 -14.25 24.56 -3.39
N LYS A 302 -14.69 25.31 -2.37
CA LYS A 302 -15.10 26.71 -2.55
C LYS A 302 -13.91 27.57 -3.03
N ASP A 303 -12.76 27.46 -2.36
CA ASP A 303 -11.56 28.22 -2.68
C ASP A 303 -11.06 27.89 -4.11
N ALA A 304 -11.13 26.62 -4.53
CA ALA A 304 -10.78 26.20 -5.89
C ALA A 304 -11.73 26.80 -6.96
N LYS A 305 -13.04 26.85 -6.69
CA LYS A 305 -14.05 27.49 -7.56
C LYS A 305 -13.80 28.99 -7.68
N GLU A 306 -13.49 29.67 -6.57
CA GLU A 306 -13.17 31.11 -6.59
C GLU A 306 -11.91 31.42 -7.41
N LEU A 307 -10.83 30.64 -7.24
CA LEU A 307 -9.61 30.78 -8.04
C LEU A 307 -9.84 30.51 -9.53
N GLU A 308 -10.75 29.60 -9.87
CA GLU A 308 -11.11 29.32 -11.26
C GLU A 308 -11.82 30.51 -11.92
N ILE A 309 -12.74 31.15 -11.20
CA ILE A 309 -13.41 32.37 -11.66
C ILE A 309 -12.37 33.48 -11.89
N GLU A 310 -11.42 33.68 -10.97
CA GLU A 310 -10.36 34.67 -11.12
C GLU A 310 -9.42 34.36 -12.30
N TYR A 311 -9.03 33.09 -12.47
CA TYR A 311 -8.21 32.65 -13.60
C TYR A 311 -8.89 32.98 -14.94
N ASN A 312 -10.20 32.69 -15.05
CA ASN A 312 -10.97 32.99 -16.26
C ASN A 312 -11.09 34.49 -16.52
N LYS A 313 -11.18 35.34 -15.48
CA LYS A 313 -11.11 36.81 -15.65
C LYS A 313 -9.79 37.25 -16.28
N TYR A 314 -8.65 36.74 -15.80
CA TYR A 314 -7.34 37.08 -16.39
C TYR A 314 -7.18 36.55 -17.81
N LYS A 315 -7.78 35.40 -18.14
CA LYS A 315 -7.83 34.85 -19.50
C LYS A 315 -8.61 35.78 -20.45
N THR A 316 -9.76 36.30 -20.00
CA THR A 316 -10.53 37.29 -20.77
C THR A 316 -9.75 38.60 -20.95
N LEU A 317 -9.18 39.15 -19.88
CA LEU A 317 -8.37 40.38 -19.94
C LEU A 317 -7.16 40.24 -20.90
N TYR A 318 -6.53 39.07 -20.92
CA TYR A 318 -5.45 38.75 -21.85
C TYR A 318 -5.90 38.80 -23.33
N ASN A 319 -7.09 38.27 -23.63
CA ASN A 319 -7.64 38.25 -24.97
C ASN A 319 -8.04 39.65 -25.44
N GLU A 320 -8.57 40.49 -24.54
CA GLU A 320 -9.05 41.84 -24.83
C GLU A 320 -7.93 42.90 -24.91
N THR A 321 -6.80 42.67 -24.22
CA THR A 321 -5.68 43.61 -24.20
C THR A 321 -4.82 43.44 -25.45
N LEU A 322 -4.24 44.52 -25.97
CA LEU A 322 -3.28 44.49 -27.09
C LEU A 322 -1.83 44.70 -26.62
N ASP A 323 -1.65 45.44 -25.52
CA ASP A 323 -0.32 45.74 -24.98
C ASP A 323 0.42 44.48 -24.50
N ARG A 324 1.64 44.31 -24.99
CA ARG A 324 2.46 43.12 -24.73
C ARG A 324 2.94 43.04 -23.27
N SER A 325 3.18 44.17 -22.61
CA SER A 325 3.65 44.22 -21.23
C SER A 325 2.52 43.80 -20.27
N GLN A 326 1.32 44.34 -20.46
CA GLN A 326 0.12 43.98 -19.72
C GLN A 326 -0.26 42.50 -19.94
N LYS A 327 -0.20 42.00 -21.18
CA LYS A 327 -0.38 40.56 -21.46
C LYS A 327 0.57 39.67 -20.67
N LYS A 328 1.84 40.09 -20.53
CA LYS A 328 2.83 39.35 -19.75
C LYS A 328 2.44 39.32 -18.26
N GLN A 329 2.01 40.46 -17.70
CA GLN A 329 1.54 40.54 -16.31
C GLN A 329 0.32 39.64 -16.06
N PHE A 330 -0.67 39.63 -16.95
CA PHE A 330 -1.83 38.75 -16.84
C PHE A 330 -1.46 37.28 -16.96
N THR A 331 -0.52 36.94 -17.83
CA THR A 331 -0.01 35.56 -17.96
C THR A 331 0.69 35.12 -16.67
N GLU A 332 1.51 35.97 -16.07
CA GLU A 332 2.18 35.67 -14.81
C GLU A 332 1.21 35.54 -13.63
N ALA A 333 0.19 36.40 -13.54
CA ALA A 333 -0.88 36.31 -12.56
C ALA A 333 -1.70 35.01 -12.74
N ALA A 334 -2.13 34.72 -13.96
CA ALA A 334 -2.88 33.50 -14.30
C ALA A 334 -2.08 32.22 -13.97
N LYS A 335 -0.77 32.21 -14.23
CA LYS A 335 0.11 31.08 -13.84
C LYS A 335 0.15 30.87 -12.32
N LYS A 336 0.22 31.96 -11.53
CA LYS A 336 0.20 31.89 -10.06
C LYS A 336 -1.13 31.36 -9.54
N LEU A 337 -2.25 31.87 -10.07
CA LEU A 337 -3.60 31.42 -9.71
C LEU A 337 -3.80 29.93 -10.05
N LYS A 338 -3.39 29.51 -11.25
CA LYS A 338 -3.44 28.10 -11.65
C LYS A 338 -2.62 27.22 -10.71
N ALA A 339 -1.38 27.61 -10.39
CA ALA A 339 -0.54 26.84 -9.47
C ALA A 339 -1.15 26.73 -8.06
N GLN A 340 -1.77 27.80 -7.56
CA GLN A 340 -2.48 27.79 -6.28
C GLN A 340 -3.73 26.91 -6.31
N ARG A 341 -4.53 26.98 -7.39
CA ARG A 341 -5.72 26.15 -7.59
C ARG A 341 -5.33 24.67 -7.63
N ASP A 342 -4.34 24.32 -8.45
CA ASP A 342 -3.88 22.94 -8.60
C ASP A 342 -3.33 22.39 -7.28
N ARG A 343 -2.66 23.23 -6.46
CA ARG A 343 -2.25 22.86 -5.10
C ARG A 343 -3.44 22.59 -4.17
N ILE A 344 -4.45 23.47 -4.15
CA ILE A 344 -5.65 23.27 -3.33
C ILE A 344 -6.39 22.00 -3.74
N LEU A 345 -6.48 21.70 -5.04
CA LEU A 345 -7.07 20.45 -5.53
C LEU A 345 -6.31 19.22 -5.02
N ARG A 346 -4.97 19.25 -5.01
CA ARG A 346 -4.16 18.17 -4.41
C ARG A 346 -4.35 18.06 -2.89
N GLU A 347 -4.43 19.18 -2.17
CA GLU A 347 -4.71 19.19 -0.72
C GLU A 347 -6.12 18.63 -0.42
N LYS A 348 -7.13 18.96 -1.25
CA LYS A 348 -8.48 18.40 -1.18
C LYS A 348 -8.46 16.88 -1.38
N GLU A 349 -7.73 16.38 -2.36
CA GLU A 349 -7.65 14.95 -2.66
C GLU A 349 -7.01 14.16 -1.50
N VAL A 350 -5.89 14.65 -0.96
CA VAL A 350 -5.30 14.07 0.26
C VAL A 350 -6.30 14.08 1.43
N SER A 351 -7.09 15.14 1.57
CA SER A 351 -8.11 15.24 2.63
C SER A 351 -9.23 14.21 2.45
N LYS A 352 -9.65 13.93 1.21
CA LYS A 352 -10.64 12.88 0.92
C LYS A 352 -10.12 11.49 1.29
N VAL A 353 -8.88 11.16 0.87
CA VAL A 353 -8.25 9.87 1.18
C VAL A 353 -8.17 9.66 2.70
N ILE A 354 -7.81 10.69 3.47
CA ILE A 354 -7.76 10.58 4.94
C ILE A 354 -9.17 10.53 5.55
N LEU A 355 -10.14 11.27 5.00
CA LEU A 355 -11.52 11.26 5.49
C LEU A 355 -12.15 9.87 5.39
N GLU A 356 -11.77 9.04 4.43
CA GLU A 356 -12.24 7.64 4.35
C GLU A 356 -11.93 6.85 5.64
N GLU A 357 -10.80 7.10 6.32
CA GLU A 357 -10.49 6.48 7.62
C GLU A 357 -11.52 6.83 8.71
N TYR A 358 -12.20 7.98 8.58
CA TYR A 358 -13.17 8.50 9.54
C TYR A 358 -14.60 8.54 9.00
N ARG A 359 -14.87 7.95 7.83
CA ARG A 359 -16.17 8.02 7.15
C ARG A 359 -17.32 7.51 8.02
N PHE A 360 -17.04 6.56 8.91
CA PHE A 360 -17.99 6.02 9.88
C PHE A 360 -18.52 7.08 10.87
N MET A 361 -17.84 8.22 11.02
CA MET A 361 -18.27 9.34 11.87
C MET A 361 -19.35 10.23 11.24
N LYS A 362 -19.73 10.00 9.97
CA LYS A 362 -20.83 10.73 9.33
C LYS A 362 -22.10 10.61 10.15
N ASN A 363 -22.64 11.74 10.61
CA ASN A 363 -23.83 11.84 11.49
C ASN A 363 -23.67 11.21 12.89
N VAL A 364 -22.44 11.01 13.37
CA VAL A 364 -22.13 10.50 14.72
C VAL A 364 -21.76 11.67 15.63
N ASP A 365 -22.75 12.19 16.35
CA ASP A 365 -22.65 13.41 17.16
C ASP A 365 -22.55 13.15 18.68
N THR A 366 -22.64 11.88 19.11
CA THR A 366 -22.63 11.48 20.52
C THR A 366 -21.82 10.20 20.72
N LEU A 367 -21.30 10.02 21.94
CA LEU A 367 -20.59 8.81 22.36
C LEU A 367 -21.45 7.55 22.17
N THR A 368 -22.73 7.61 22.48
CA THR A 368 -23.66 6.47 22.30
C THR A 368 -23.82 6.09 20.82
N LYS A 369 -23.88 7.06 19.91
CA LYS A 369 -23.90 6.77 18.47
C LYS A 369 -22.58 6.18 17.99
N LEU A 370 -21.44 6.60 18.54
CA LEU A 370 -20.14 5.99 18.24
C LEU A 370 -20.09 4.52 18.72
N GLN A 371 -20.56 4.24 19.93
CA GLN A 371 -20.67 2.85 20.41
C GLN A 371 -21.58 2.00 19.52
N ALA A 372 -22.66 2.59 19.00
CA ALA A 372 -23.55 1.90 18.07
C ALA A 372 -22.88 1.64 16.70
N ILE A 373 -22.15 2.61 16.14
CA ILE A 373 -21.51 2.43 14.81
C ILE A 373 -20.38 1.40 14.85
N ILE A 374 -19.60 1.35 15.94
CA ILE A 374 -18.53 0.36 16.16
C ILE A 374 -19.10 -1.08 16.18
N GLN A 375 -20.35 -1.24 16.63
CA GLN A 375 -21.06 -2.52 16.60
C GLN A 375 -21.50 -2.98 15.20
N THR A 376 -21.27 -2.17 14.16
CA THR A 376 -21.66 -2.47 12.76
C THR A 376 -20.44 -2.60 11.85
N CYS A 377 -20.63 -3.21 10.68
CA CYS A 377 -19.62 -3.34 9.64
C CYS A 377 -19.18 -1.99 9.01
N LYS A 378 -19.89 -0.88 9.31
CA LYS A 378 -19.49 0.47 8.88
C LYS A 378 -18.20 0.94 9.56
N PHE A 379 -17.89 0.42 10.75
CA PHE A 379 -16.62 0.68 11.41
C PHE A 379 -15.61 -0.40 11.06
N TRP A 380 -14.53 0.00 10.41
CA TRP A 380 -13.39 -0.85 10.09
C TRP A 380 -12.36 -0.72 11.21
N ALA A 381 -11.78 -1.85 11.62
CA ALA A 381 -10.87 -1.88 12.75
C ALA A 381 -9.58 -1.09 12.44
N ASP A 382 -9.41 0.03 13.13
CA ASP A 382 -8.21 0.85 13.07
C ASP A 382 -7.16 0.39 14.12
N THR A 383 -6.09 1.17 14.24
CA THR A 383 -5.01 0.90 15.21
C THR A 383 -5.47 0.86 16.67
N TRP A 384 -6.49 1.66 17.04
CA TRP A 384 -7.09 1.62 18.37
C TRP A 384 -7.85 0.30 18.58
N ALA A 385 -8.66 -0.11 17.61
CA ALA A 385 -9.39 -1.38 17.67
C ALA A 385 -8.43 -2.58 17.80
N VAL A 386 -7.33 -2.59 17.04
CA VAL A 386 -6.31 -3.64 17.12
C VAL A 386 -5.71 -3.73 18.53
N SER A 387 -5.14 -2.63 19.03
CA SER A 387 -4.47 -2.60 20.34
C SER A 387 -5.43 -2.86 21.52
N THR A 388 -6.66 -2.37 21.43
CA THR A 388 -7.70 -2.64 22.45
C THR A 388 -8.08 -4.12 22.45
N MET A 389 -8.25 -4.75 21.29
CA MET A 389 -8.56 -6.18 21.19
C MET A 389 -7.40 -7.08 21.64
N GLU A 390 -6.14 -6.66 21.42
CA GLU A 390 -4.96 -7.34 21.98
C GLU A 390 -5.05 -7.44 23.51
N ARG A 391 -5.40 -6.33 24.19
CA ARG A 391 -5.62 -6.32 25.64
C ARG A 391 -6.83 -7.13 26.06
N LEU A 392 -7.99 -6.89 25.43
CA LEU A 392 -9.27 -7.51 25.80
C LEU A 392 -9.25 -9.03 25.66
N LEU A 393 -8.48 -9.55 24.69
CA LEU A 393 -8.35 -10.97 24.46
C LEU A 393 -7.04 -11.53 25.02
N ASN A 394 -6.12 -10.72 25.56
CA ASN A 394 -4.77 -11.14 25.95
C ASN A 394 -4.04 -11.90 24.83
N ILE A 395 -4.01 -11.30 23.63
CA ILE A 395 -3.34 -11.83 22.43
C ILE A 395 -2.49 -10.74 21.78
N LYS A 396 -1.59 -11.11 20.87
CA LYS A 396 -0.80 -10.16 20.08
C LYS A 396 -0.93 -10.42 18.58
N PHE A 397 -1.20 -9.38 17.79
CA PHE A 397 -1.20 -9.52 16.33
C PHE A 397 0.21 -9.30 15.75
N ILE A 398 0.54 -10.08 14.73
CA ILE A 398 1.71 -9.87 13.87
C ILE A 398 1.17 -9.49 12.50
N LEU A 399 1.23 -8.20 12.18
CA LEU A 399 0.66 -7.62 10.97
C LEU A 399 1.70 -7.66 9.85
N LEU A 400 1.48 -8.45 8.80
CA LEU A 400 2.33 -8.50 7.62
C LEU A 400 1.60 -7.88 6.43
N SER A 401 2.29 -7.14 5.55
CA SER A 401 1.68 -6.43 4.43
C SER A 401 2.08 -7.05 3.11
N SER A 402 1.13 -7.71 2.46
CA SER A 402 1.31 -8.20 1.09
C SER A 402 1.47 -7.08 0.05
N GLU A 403 0.91 -5.89 0.29
CA GLU A 403 1.13 -4.69 -0.54
C GLU A 403 2.60 -4.29 -0.57
N ALA A 404 3.22 -4.16 0.61
CA ALA A 404 4.65 -3.86 0.70
C ALA A 404 5.51 -4.93 -0.01
N PHE A 405 5.13 -6.21 0.10
CA PHE A 405 5.82 -7.28 -0.62
C PHE A 405 5.69 -7.13 -2.14
N LYS A 406 4.47 -6.88 -2.65
CA LYS A 406 4.20 -6.68 -4.08
C LYS A 406 4.93 -5.46 -4.63
N ALA A 407 5.02 -4.39 -3.83
CA ALA A 407 5.79 -3.19 -4.13
C ALA A 407 7.33 -3.39 -4.04
N ASN A 408 7.80 -4.61 -3.73
CA ASN A 408 9.20 -4.96 -3.50
C ASN A 408 9.84 -4.21 -2.31
N ASP A 409 9.01 -3.65 -1.42
CA ASP A 409 9.37 -2.99 -0.18
C ASP A 409 9.51 -4.04 0.95
N ILE A 410 10.48 -4.94 0.78
CA ILE A 410 10.71 -6.11 1.65
C ILE A 410 10.99 -5.68 3.10
N GLY A 411 11.63 -4.53 3.30
CA GLY A 411 11.87 -3.96 4.64
C GLY A 411 10.57 -3.58 5.35
N ASN A 412 9.53 -3.21 4.60
CA ASN A 412 8.27 -2.73 5.14
C ASN A 412 7.13 -3.74 5.24
N VAL A 413 7.41 -5.02 4.95
CA VAL A 413 6.40 -6.09 5.04
C VAL A 413 5.87 -6.26 6.46
N LEU A 414 6.71 -6.32 7.50
CA LEU A 414 6.21 -6.40 8.88
C LEU A 414 5.78 -5.01 9.38
N ASN A 415 4.52 -4.84 9.73
CA ASN A 415 4.02 -3.65 10.40
C ASN A 415 4.05 -3.88 11.91
N CYS A 416 4.84 -3.08 12.62
CA CYS A 416 4.97 -3.18 14.07
C CYS A 416 3.71 -2.75 14.82
N GLY A 417 2.77 -2.06 14.17
CA GLY A 417 1.57 -1.53 14.80
C GLY A 417 1.87 -0.32 15.67
N GLN A 418 0.83 0.16 16.38
CA GLN A 418 0.92 1.28 17.30
C GLN A 418 0.37 0.87 18.67
N LEU A 419 0.99 1.35 19.74
CA LEU A 419 0.52 1.12 21.10
C LEU A 419 -0.51 2.19 21.46
N ASN A 420 -1.74 2.06 20.96
CA ASN A 420 -2.80 3.07 21.15
C ASN A 420 -3.76 2.71 22.30
N ASP A 421 -3.25 2.02 23.32
CA ASP A 421 -4.01 1.59 24.50
C ASP A 421 -3.31 2.09 25.77
N ALA A 422 -3.88 3.12 26.39
CA ALA A 422 -3.32 3.78 27.57
C ALA A 422 -3.09 2.80 28.76
N ILE A 423 -3.86 1.72 28.83
CA ILE A 423 -3.72 0.71 29.88
C ILE A 423 -2.46 -0.12 29.63
N LEU A 424 -2.23 -0.60 28.41
CA LEU A 424 -1.00 -1.31 28.06
C LEU A 424 0.24 -0.39 28.17
N GLU A 425 0.13 0.87 27.72
CA GLU A 425 1.21 1.86 27.85
C GLU A 425 1.63 2.07 29.31
N SER A 426 0.65 2.23 30.20
CA SER A 426 0.91 2.43 31.63
C SER A 426 1.50 1.19 32.31
N ARG A 427 1.08 -0.01 31.89
CA ARG A 427 1.58 -1.28 32.44
C ARG A 427 3.03 -1.54 32.08
N ARG A 428 3.49 -1.10 30.91
CA ARG A 428 4.84 -1.34 30.35
C ARG A 428 5.25 -2.82 30.21
N GLU A 429 4.33 -3.73 30.49
CA GLU A 429 4.52 -5.17 30.39
C GLU A 429 3.24 -5.80 29.84
N PHE A 430 3.39 -6.66 28.84
CA PHE A 430 2.31 -7.39 28.20
C PHE A 430 2.75 -8.82 27.88
N THR A 431 2.04 -9.79 28.45
CA THR A 431 2.31 -11.22 28.30
C THR A 431 1.13 -11.89 27.57
N PRO A 432 1.09 -11.83 26.22
CA PRO A 432 0.00 -12.42 25.45
C PRO A 432 0.00 -13.94 25.57
N ASP A 433 -1.18 -14.55 25.70
CA ASP A 433 -1.31 -16.01 25.70
C ASP A 433 -1.03 -16.58 24.31
N TYR A 434 -1.46 -15.84 23.28
CA TYR A 434 -1.42 -16.26 21.90
C TYR A 434 -1.04 -15.11 20.96
N TYR A 435 -0.48 -15.50 19.82
CA TYR A 435 -0.15 -14.66 18.68
C TYR A 435 -1.00 -15.05 17.48
N ILE A 436 -1.47 -14.06 16.73
CA ILE A 436 -2.22 -14.24 15.49
C ILE A 436 -1.47 -13.51 14.37
N MET A 437 -1.09 -14.23 13.32
CA MET A 437 -0.49 -13.62 12.13
C MET A 437 -1.59 -13.26 11.14
N VAL A 438 -1.55 -12.03 10.61
CA VAL A 438 -2.53 -11.56 9.63
C VAL A 438 -1.85 -10.81 8.48
N ASP A 439 -2.37 -11.01 7.27
CA ASP A 439 -2.07 -10.19 6.10
C ASP A 439 -2.96 -8.94 6.14
N PHE A 440 -2.34 -7.77 6.25
CA PHE A 440 -2.97 -6.46 6.29
C PHE A 440 -2.75 -5.75 4.95
N LEU A 441 -3.83 -5.65 4.19
CA LEU A 441 -3.93 -5.01 2.88
C LEU A 441 -4.30 -3.52 2.98
N GLY A 442 -4.23 -2.90 4.16
CA GLY A 442 -4.76 -1.55 4.37
C GLY A 442 -6.28 -1.49 4.58
N TYR A 443 -7.04 -2.27 3.81
CA TYR A 443 -8.51 -2.32 3.85
C TYR A 443 -9.09 -3.69 4.25
N HIS A 444 -8.24 -4.72 4.37
CA HIS A 444 -8.69 -6.09 4.66
C HIS A 444 -7.66 -6.87 5.48
N TYR A 445 -8.16 -7.76 6.33
CA TYR A 445 -7.35 -8.64 7.19
C TYR A 445 -7.60 -10.09 6.80
N LYS A 446 -6.56 -10.80 6.36
CA LYS A 446 -6.60 -12.25 6.11
C LYS A 446 -5.75 -13.00 7.12
N LEU A 447 -6.14 -14.20 7.48
CA LEU A 447 -5.42 -14.99 8.47
C LEU A 447 -4.21 -15.67 7.81
N ILE A 448 -3.02 -15.52 8.40
CA ILE A 448 -1.82 -16.23 7.96
C ILE A 448 -1.63 -17.45 8.87
N THR A 449 -1.54 -18.61 8.25
CA THR A 449 -1.39 -19.89 8.95
C THR A 449 0.02 -20.42 8.81
N TYR A 450 0.44 -21.27 9.75
CA TYR A 450 1.72 -21.98 9.67
C TYR A 450 1.55 -23.42 10.14
N LYS A 451 1.97 -24.39 9.32
CA LYS A 451 1.79 -25.83 9.59
C LYS A 451 0.33 -26.17 9.96
N LYS A 452 -0.64 -25.54 9.26
CA LYS A 452 -2.10 -25.63 9.50
C LYS A 452 -2.58 -25.03 10.83
N LYS A 453 -1.71 -24.36 11.59
CA LYS A 453 -2.06 -23.67 12.83
C LYS A 453 -2.36 -22.19 12.58
N TYR A 454 -3.30 -21.64 13.34
CA TYR A 454 -3.84 -20.27 13.22
C TYR A 454 -3.50 -19.42 14.45
N LEU A 455 -3.41 -20.07 15.60
CA LEU A 455 -3.18 -19.47 16.91
C LEU A 455 -1.88 -20.03 17.48
N PHE A 456 -0.94 -19.18 17.87
CA PHE A 456 0.41 -19.63 18.27
C PHE A 456 0.72 -19.18 19.68
N THR A 457 1.25 -20.04 20.53
CA THR A 457 2.00 -19.56 21.70
C THR A 457 3.36 -19.01 21.24
N PHE A 458 4.11 -18.35 22.14
CA PHE A 458 5.44 -17.86 21.78
C PHE A 458 6.37 -18.98 21.31
N THR A 459 6.34 -20.15 21.94
CA THR A 459 7.19 -21.29 21.57
C THR A 459 6.86 -21.81 20.16
N GLU A 460 5.59 -21.76 19.77
CA GLU A 460 5.09 -22.25 18.48
C GLU A 460 5.29 -21.28 17.32
N LEU A 461 5.56 -19.99 17.60
CA LEU A 461 5.83 -19.02 16.56
C LEU A 461 7.05 -19.45 15.72
N PRO A 462 6.97 -19.36 14.37
CA PRO A 462 8.09 -19.70 13.51
C PRO A 462 9.33 -18.87 13.86
N PHE A 463 10.52 -19.50 13.85
CA PHE A 463 11.75 -18.82 14.23
C PHE A 463 12.03 -17.58 13.38
N SER A 464 11.79 -17.66 12.07
CA SER A 464 11.97 -16.53 11.16
C SER A 464 11.00 -15.36 11.41
N ILE A 465 9.83 -15.61 11.99
CA ILE A 465 8.90 -14.55 12.41
C ILE A 465 9.43 -13.89 13.69
N LYS A 466 9.96 -14.68 14.64
CA LYS A 466 10.60 -14.15 15.84
C LYS A 466 11.79 -13.25 15.49
N GLU A 467 12.66 -13.69 14.59
CA GLU A 467 13.76 -12.87 14.05
C GLU A 467 13.24 -11.59 13.41
N LEU A 468 12.23 -11.68 12.53
CA LEU A 468 11.67 -10.50 11.84
C LEU A 468 11.11 -9.46 12.81
N VAL A 469 10.40 -9.90 13.86
CA VAL A 469 9.87 -9.02 14.90
C VAL A 469 10.98 -8.36 15.70
N VAL A 470 12.01 -9.11 16.10
CA VAL A 470 13.12 -8.51 16.84
C VAL A 470 13.91 -7.51 15.98
N ASP A 471 14.23 -7.91 14.74
CA ASP A 471 15.00 -7.09 13.81
C ASP A 471 14.32 -5.77 13.47
N LYS A 472 12.98 -5.74 13.44
CA LYS A 472 12.23 -4.56 12.98
C LYS A 472 11.48 -3.81 14.08
N CYS A 473 10.88 -4.52 15.02
CA CYS A 473 9.95 -3.93 16.01
C CYS A 473 10.53 -3.80 17.41
N VAL A 474 11.71 -4.36 17.66
CA VAL A 474 12.40 -4.35 18.97
C VAL A 474 13.80 -3.71 18.86
N GLU A 475 14.28 -3.41 17.65
CA GLU A 475 15.63 -2.87 17.41
C GLU A 475 15.94 -1.62 18.25
N LYS A 476 15.01 -0.65 18.28
CA LYS A 476 15.17 0.66 18.94
C LYS A 476 14.80 0.68 20.42
N ASN A 477 14.51 -0.49 21.02
CA ASN A 477 13.88 -0.57 22.33
C ASN A 477 12.62 0.33 22.45
N SER A 478 11.86 0.46 21.37
CA SER A 478 10.65 1.29 21.28
C SER A 478 9.60 0.61 20.39
N GLY A 479 8.34 0.99 20.56
CA GLY A 479 7.21 0.39 19.86
C GLY A 479 6.48 -0.69 20.67
N PRO A 480 5.37 -1.23 20.16
CA PRO A 480 4.43 -2.05 20.92
C PRO A 480 4.95 -3.46 21.27
N PHE A 481 6.04 -3.92 20.64
CA PHE A 481 6.65 -5.22 20.94
C PHE A 481 7.66 -5.15 22.09
N ILE A 482 8.10 -3.95 22.51
CA ILE A 482 9.11 -3.82 23.57
C ILE A 482 8.58 -4.17 24.95
N ILE A 483 7.28 -4.06 25.15
CA ILE A 483 6.61 -4.40 26.41
C ILE A 483 6.40 -5.92 26.57
N ILE A 484 6.82 -6.74 25.59
CA ILE A 484 6.63 -8.19 25.60
C ILE A 484 7.94 -8.88 26.03
N PRO A 485 8.01 -9.45 27.25
CA PRO A 485 9.25 -10.02 27.78
C PRO A 485 9.84 -11.17 26.95
N ASP A 486 9.00 -11.94 26.26
CA ASP A 486 9.46 -13.07 25.43
C ASP A 486 10.35 -12.63 24.27
N PHE A 487 9.99 -11.54 23.59
CA PHE A 487 10.82 -11.00 22.50
C PHE A 487 12.11 -10.36 23.00
N LEU A 488 12.09 -9.76 24.19
CA LEU A 488 13.29 -9.25 24.85
C LEU A 488 14.27 -10.39 25.16
N ARG A 489 13.79 -11.47 25.77
CA ARG A 489 14.60 -12.68 26.06
C ARG A 489 15.14 -13.31 24.79
N PHE A 490 14.33 -13.39 23.73
CA PHE A 490 14.77 -13.92 22.43
C PHE A 490 15.89 -13.06 21.80
N LYS A 491 15.78 -11.72 21.88
CA LYS A 491 16.82 -10.78 21.44
C LYS A 491 18.14 -11.02 22.16
N GLU A 492 18.10 -11.17 23.49
CA GLU A 492 19.28 -11.42 24.34
C GLU A 492 19.95 -12.78 24.02
N GLN A 493 19.16 -13.85 23.91
CA GLN A 493 19.66 -15.21 23.68
C GLN A 493 20.31 -15.40 22.31
N HIS A 494 19.80 -14.72 21.28
CA HIS A 494 20.29 -14.87 19.91
C HIS A 494 21.32 -13.82 19.48
N GLY A 495 21.83 -13.01 20.42
CA GLY A 495 23.00 -12.16 20.21
C GLY A 495 22.78 -11.02 19.21
N LEU A 496 21.54 -10.59 18.99
CA LEU A 496 21.24 -9.33 18.32
C LEU A 496 21.64 -8.22 19.31
N LYS A 497 22.90 -7.78 19.21
CA LYS A 497 23.56 -6.85 20.13
C LYS A 497 22.56 -5.80 20.61
N ALA A 498 22.38 -5.70 21.92
CA ALA A 498 21.73 -4.56 22.53
C ALA A 498 22.41 -3.31 21.98
N THR A 499 21.66 -2.52 21.21
CA THR A 499 22.04 -1.15 20.89
C THR A 499 22.17 -0.47 22.24
N VAL A 500 23.42 -0.23 22.65
CA VAL A 500 23.71 0.68 23.76
C VAL A 500 22.92 1.94 23.47
N CYS A 501 22.13 2.42 24.43
CA CYS A 501 21.50 3.73 24.34
C CYS A 501 22.60 4.73 24.00
N LYS A 502 22.75 5.06 22.72
CA LYS A 502 23.60 6.16 22.31
C LYS A 502 22.90 7.39 22.86
N PHE A 503 23.60 8.14 23.70
CA PHE A 503 23.24 9.54 23.87
C PHE A 503 23.10 10.12 22.47
N GLU A 504 21.97 10.76 22.18
CA GLU A 504 21.84 11.53 20.93
C GLU A 504 22.94 12.58 20.94
N GLU A 505 24.04 12.31 20.25
CA GLU A 505 24.97 13.36 19.86
C GLU A 505 24.14 14.36 19.04
N LEU A 506 24.10 15.61 19.51
CA LEU A 506 23.40 16.68 18.82
C LEU A 506 24.07 16.85 17.44
N SER A 507 23.44 16.33 16.39
CA SER A 507 23.94 16.49 15.02
C SER A 507 23.96 17.97 14.63
N GLU A 508 24.79 18.35 13.67
CA GLU A 508 24.87 19.72 13.17
C GLU A 508 23.50 20.19 12.66
N ALA A 509 22.77 19.30 11.99
CA ALA A 509 21.39 19.53 11.55
C ALA A 509 20.42 19.79 12.72
N LYS A 510 20.57 19.07 13.84
CA LYS A 510 19.74 19.29 15.05
C LYS A 510 20.11 20.62 15.73
N ILE A 511 21.40 20.92 15.87
CA ILE A 511 21.90 22.18 16.46
C ILE A 511 21.42 23.39 15.65
N ARG A 512 21.39 23.29 14.31
CA ARG A 512 20.94 24.35 13.41
C ARG A 512 19.42 24.42 13.23
N GLY A 513 18.66 23.49 13.81
CA GLY A 513 17.20 23.44 13.65
C GLY A 513 16.73 23.20 12.20
N LEU A 514 17.41 22.33 11.45
CA LEU A 514 17.12 22.09 10.03
C LEU A 514 15.86 21.22 9.79
N TYR A 515 15.24 20.71 10.84
CA TYR A 515 14.06 19.87 10.78
C TYR A 515 13.21 19.93 12.06
N GLU A 516 11.96 19.48 11.95
CA GLU A 516 11.02 19.29 13.04
C GLU A 516 10.99 17.82 13.46
N GLU A 517 11.09 17.53 14.76
CA GLU A 517 11.13 16.15 15.27
C GLU A 517 9.80 15.41 15.11
N SER A 518 8.68 16.13 15.09
CA SER A 518 7.32 15.60 14.96
C SER A 518 6.93 15.21 13.53
N VAL A 519 7.77 15.52 12.54
CA VAL A 519 7.55 15.25 11.12
C VAL A 519 8.70 14.41 10.60
N VAL A 520 8.51 13.10 10.51
CA VAL A 520 9.50 12.11 10.11
C VAL A 520 9.08 11.47 8.80
N LEU A 521 9.96 11.55 7.79
CA LEU A 521 9.85 10.81 6.54
C LEU A 521 11.01 9.82 6.46
N GLN A 522 10.71 8.61 5.99
CA GLN A 522 11.67 7.53 5.89
C GLN A 522 11.70 7.03 4.46
N PHE A 523 12.91 6.81 3.95
CA PHE A 523 13.10 6.39 2.57
C PHE A 523 14.33 5.48 2.43
N TYR A 524 14.34 4.75 1.34
CA TYR A 524 15.43 3.93 0.82
C TYR A 524 15.11 3.53 -0.64
N ASP A 525 16.06 2.90 -1.33
CA ASP A 525 16.01 2.55 -2.75
C ASP A 525 14.76 1.74 -3.18
N LYS A 526 14.13 0.97 -2.28
CA LYS A 526 12.94 0.15 -2.56
C LYS A 526 11.67 0.59 -1.82
N SER A 527 11.62 1.84 -1.37
CA SER A 527 10.44 2.38 -0.70
C SER A 527 9.20 2.33 -1.59
N SER A 528 8.07 1.90 -1.03
CA SER A 528 6.77 1.99 -1.71
C SER A 528 6.33 3.45 -1.93
N ASN A 529 5.65 3.69 -3.06
CA ASN A 529 5.05 4.97 -3.42
C ASN A 529 3.54 5.05 -3.09
N GLU A 530 2.93 3.97 -2.61
CA GLU A 530 1.47 3.87 -2.47
C GLU A 530 0.93 4.69 -1.31
N ARG A 531 1.67 4.74 -0.19
CA ARG A 531 1.18 5.41 1.03
C ARG A 531 1.47 6.90 1.02
N LEU A 532 0.50 7.68 1.53
CA LEU A 532 0.65 9.10 1.80
C LEU A 532 1.92 9.39 2.63
N PRO A 533 2.58 10.54 2.45
CA PRO A 533 3.65 10.98 3.33
C PRO A 533 3.23 10.96 4.80
N GLY A 534 4.04 10.35 5.67
CA GLY A 534 3.74 10.21 7.10
C GLY A 534 2.96 8.96 7.48
N LYS A 535 2.47 8.18 6.49
CA LYS A 535 1.76 6.90 6.69
C LYS A 535 2.61 5.68 6.29
N GLY A 536 3.83 5.91 5.80
CA GLY A 536 4.83 4.86 5.54
C GLY A 536 5.34 4.21 6.83
N SER A 537 5.94 3.02 6.71
CA SER A 537 6.61 2.38 7.84
C SER A 537 7.79 3.25 8.31
N GLY A 538 7.89 3.50 9.61
CA GLY A 538 8.92 4.37 10.19
C GLY A 538 8.70 5.87 9.98
N GLU A 539 7.58 6.27 9.35
CA GLU A 539 7.19 7.67 9.17
C GLU A 539 6.19 8.12 10.23
N SER A 540 6.16 9.42 10.49
CA SER A 540 5.17 10.03 11.36
C SER A 540 4.96 11.49 10.97
N ILE A 541 3.72 11.88 10.72
CA ILE A 541 3.34 13.28 10.54
C ILE A 541 2.06 13.49 11.35
N THR A 542 1.96 14.64 12.03
CA THR A 542 0.72 15.00 12.71
C THR A 542 -0.42 15.09 11.70
N LYS A 543 -1.59 14.59 12.09
CA LYS A 543 -2.76 14.50 11.20
C LYS A 543 -3.12 15.83 10.53
N ASP A 544 -2.91 16.95 11.23
CA ASP A 544 -3.19 18.30 10.73
C ASP A 544 -2.16 18.77 9.68
N ALA A 545 -0.95 18.21 9.68
CA ALA A 545 0.13 18.59 8.78
C ALA A 545 0.19 17.72 7.51
N ILE A 546 -0.43 16.54 7.46
CA ILE A 546 -0.32 15.62 6.29
C ILE A 546 -0.72 16.31 4.97
N ARG A 547 -1.78 17.13 4.99
CA ARG A 547 -2.27 17.88 3.81
C ARG A 547 -1.18 18.73 3.16
N GLN A 548 -0.27 19.26 3.97
CA GLN A 548 0.83 20.12 3.52
C GLN A 548 1.83 19.39 2.59
N PHE A 549 1.83 18.06 2.61
CA PHE A 549 2.70 17.21 1.79
C PHE A 549 2.01 16.70 0.51
N SER A 550 0.88 17.29 0.12
CA SER A 550 0.15 16.94 -1.11
C SER A 550 1.02 17.09 -2.37
N ASP A 551 1.82 18.15 -2.45
CA ASP A 551 2.77 18.39 -3.54
C ASP A 551 3.88 17.33 -3.58
N LEU A 552 4.30 16.82 -2.42
CA LEU A 552 5.28 15.73 -2.35
C LEU A 552 4.65 14.41 -2.80
N HIS A 553 3.43 14.12 -2.35
CA HIS A 553 2.69 12.92 -2.73
C HIS A 553 2.43 12.82 -4.23
N ALA A 554 2.14 13.95 -4.89
CA ALA A 554 1.93 14.00 -6.33
C ALA A 554 3.18 13.62 -7.14
N ILE A 555 4.38 13.68 -6.55
CA ILE A 555 5.59 13.25 -7.23
C ILE A 555 5.72 11.74 -7.09
N LYS A 556 5.48 11.03 -8.20
CA LYS A 556 5.72 9.58 -8.28
C LYS A 556 7.13 9.23 -7.82
N ASP A 557 7.22 8.25 -6.93
CA ASP A 557 8.44 7.69 -6.36
C ASP A 557 9.29 8.67 -5.54
N TRP A 558 8.68 9.70 -4.94
CA TRP A 558 9.41 10.72 -4.20
C TRP A 558 10.33 10.16 -3.11
N ARG A 559 9.94 9.08 -2.41
CA ARG A 559 10.79 8.40 -1.41
C ARG A 559 12.07 7.87 -2.05
N ARG A 560 11.92 7.11 -3.13
CA ARG A 560 13.06 6.51 -3.86
C ARG A 560 13.93 7.60 -4.48
N LYS A 561 13.35 8.69 -4.97
CA LYS A 561 14.07 9.85 -5.51
C LYS A 561 14.99 10.55 -4.52
N LEU A 562 14.70 10.47 -3.21
CA LEU A 562 15.58 10.97 -2.16
C LEU A 562 16.85 10.12 -2.00
N ASP A 563 16.82 8.84 -2.39
CA ASP A 563 17.92 7.88 -2.23
C ASP A 563 19.07 8.12 -3.22
N ASP A 564 20.29 7.84 -2.77
CA ASP A 564 21.52 8.01 -3.55
C ASP A 564 21.62 7.04 -4.74
N PHE A 565 20.89 5.92 -4.67
CA PHE A 565 20.78 4.94 -5.75
C PHE A 565 19.86 5.39 -6.88
N TRP A 566 19.04 6.42 -6.67
CA TRP A 566 18.10 6.86 -7.70
C TRP A 566 18.83 7.37 -8.94
N VAL A 567 18.52 6.75 -10.08
CA VAL A 567 18.92 7.21 -11.41
C VAL A 567 17.70 7.87 -12.04
N GLU A 568 17.78 9.19 -12.27
CA GLU A 568 16.70 9.91 -12.94
C GLU A 568 16.74 9.61 -14.44
N PRO A 569 15.63 9.17 -15.06
CA PRO A 569 15.59 8.94 -16.50
C PRO A 569 15.96 10.18 -17.30
N ASP A 570 16.82 9.99 -18.32
CA ASP A 570 17.24 11.02 -19.29
C ASP A 570 17.90 12.28 -18.69
N ARG A 571 18.28 12.24 -17.41
CA ARG A 571 18.93 13.35 -16.71
C ARG A 571 20.14 12.86 -15.93
N THR A 572 21.21 13.65 -15.99
CA THR A 572 22.45 13.43 -15.26
C THR A 572 22.85 14.74 -14.60
N PHE A 573 23.64 14.68 -13.54
CA PHE A 573 24.32 15.87 -13.02
C PHE A 573 25.80 15.84 -13.39
N ILE A 574 26.41 17.03 -13.43
CA ILE A 574 27.84 17.21 -13.71
C ILE A 574 28.57 17.47 -12.40
N LEU A 575 29.62 16.69 -12.15
CA LEU A 575 30.52 16.89 -11.02
C LEU A 575 31.93 16.45 -11.44
N ASP A 576 32.94 17.21 -11.04
CA ASP A 576 34.33 17.09 -11.52
C ASP A 576 34.49 17.08 -13.05
N GLY A 577 33.61 17.77 -13.78
CA GLY A 577 33.67 17.82 -15.25
C GLY A 577 33.15 16.57 -15.97
N HIS A 578 32.57 15.61 -15.26
CA HIS A 578 31.99 14.39 -15.81
C HIS A 578 30.50 14.28 -15.48
N ARG A 579 29.75 13.52 -16.30
CA ARG A 579 28.32 13.26 -16.05
C ARG A 579 28.15 11.99 -15.22
N TRP A 580 27.20 12.05 -14.30
CA TRP A 580 26.90 10.98 -13.36
C TRP A 580 25.40 10.65 -13.36
N ASN A 581 25.09 9.34 -13.39
CA ASN A 581 23.71 8.83 -13.41
C ASN A 581 23.05 8.88 -12.02
N SER A 582 23.82 8.74 -10.94
CA SER A 582 23.33 8.88 -9.56
C SER A 582 24.43 9.31 -8.60
N VAL A 583 24.04 9.71 -7.39
CA VAL A 583 24.97 10.01 -6.30
C VAL A 583 25.84 8.81 -5.98
N GLU A 584 25.25 7.61 -5.96
CA GLU A 584 25.96 6.36 -5.71
C GLU A 584 27.07 6.11 -6.73
N HIS A 585 26.83 6.37 -8.02
CA HIS A 585 27.88 6.20 -9.06
C HIS A 585 29.10 7.10 -8.79
N TYR A 586 28.87 8.40 -8.54
CA TYR A 586 29.93 9.34 -8.22
C TYR A 586 30.66 8.94 -6.95
N TYR A 587 29.90 8.70 -5.87
CA TYR A 587 30.46 8.42 -4.56
C TYR A 587 31.32 7.15 -4.58
N GLN A 588 30.87 6.08 -5.23
CA GLN A 588 31.63 4.84 -5.34
C GLN A 588 32.85 4.97 -6.27
N GLY A 589 32.74 5.73 -7.36
CA GLY A 589 33.88 6.05 -8.21
C GLY A 589 34.93 6.88 -7.46
N SER A 590 34.51 7.88 -6.70
CA SER A 590 35.40 8.84 -6.04
C SER A 590 36.45 8.17 -5.12
N LYS A 591 36.17 6.95 -4.63
CA LYS A 591 37.12 6.10 -3.90
C LYS A 591 38.42 5.78 -4.64
N PHE A 592 38.48 6.02 -5.95
CA PHE A 592 39.60 5.67 -6.82
C PHE A 592 40.20 6.89 -7.54
N LYS A 593 39.70 8.09 -7.26
CA LYS A 593 39.97 9.33 -8.00
C LYS A 593 41.45 9.75 -7.96
N GLU A 594 42.17 9.49 -6.87
CA GLU A 594 43.57 9.92 -6.73
C GLU A 594 44.56 8.91 -7.30
N THR A 595 44.40 7.62 -6.96
CA THR A 595 45.39 6.59 -7.30
C THR A 595 45.07 5.83 -8.59
N ASN A 596 43.79 5.78 -8.99
CA ASN A 596 43.32 4.99 -10.14
C ASN A 596 42.29 5.78 -10.98
N PRO A 597 42.68 6.94 -11.56
CA PRO A 597 41.76 7.85 -12.24
C PRO A 597 41.04 7.22 -13.45
N GLU A 598 41.68 6.31 -14.20
CA GLU A 598 41.00 5.60 -15.29
C GLU A 598 39.84 4.72 -14.77
N PHE A 599 40.05 4.04 -13.64
CA PHE A 599 38.99 3.25 -13.01
C PHE A 599 37.90 4.14 -12.41
N TYR A 600 38.25 5.30 -11.84
CA TYR A 600 37.28 6.31 -11.42
C TYR A 600 36.33 6.72 -12.58
N LEU A 601 36.91 7.03 -13.74
CA LEU A 601 36.14 7.43 -14.92
C LEU A 601 35.23 6.32 -15.45
N SER A 602 35.52 5.05 -15.17
CA SER A 602 34.62 3.94 -15.55
C SER A 602 33.24 4.01 -14.89
N PHE A 603 33.06 4.79 -13.82
CA PHE A 603 31.77 5.02 -13.17
C PHE A 603 30.99 6.19 -13.78
N SER A 604 31.63 7.02 -14.60
CA SER A 604 31.01 8.16 -15.28
C SER A 604 30.22 7.72 -16.50
N VAL A 605 29.22 8.52 -16.88
CA VAL A 605 28.34 8.25 -18.03
C VAL A 605 29.12 8.16 -19.33
N GLU A 606 30.15 8.99 -19.48
CA GLU A 606 31.00 9.02 -20.68
C GLU A 606 31.71 7.70 -20.97
N SER A 607 31.95 6.87 -19.94
CA SER A 607 32.61 5.59 -20.10
C SER A 607 31.77 4.54 -20.82
N GLY A 608 30.43 4.66 -20.78
CA GLY A 608 29.49 3.68 -21.33
C GLY A 608 29.52 2.29 -20.67
N THR A 609 30.30 2.10 -19.61
CA THR A 609 30.47 0.79 -18.96
C THR A 609 29.23 0.40 -18.16
N GLU A 610 29.10 -0.88 -17.82
CA GLU A 610 28.03 -1.35 -16.92
C GLU A 610 28.15 -0.77 -15.50
N LEU A 611 29.36 -0.39 -15.06
CA LEU A 611 29.58 0.29 -13.78
C LEU A 611 28.91 1.66 -13.74
N SER A 612 28.83 2.36 -14.88
CA SER A 612 28.20 3.68 -14.96
C SER A 612 26.67 3.63 -14.97
N LYS A 613 26.07 2.46 -15.23
CA LYS A 613 24.61 2.29 -15.39
C LYS A 613 23.94 1.67 -14.16
N ASN A 614 24.64 0.81 -13.44
CA ASN A 614 24.08 0.02 -12.35
C ASN A 614 24.65 0.45 -10.98
N PRO A 615 23.88 1.16 -10.14
CA PRO A 615 24.31 1.60 -8.82
C PRO A 615 24.74 0.46 -7.89
N GLU A 616 24.05 -0.69 -7.92
CA GLU A 616 24.42 -1.86 -7.11
C GLU A 616 25.78 -2.43 -7.54
N MET A 617 26.04 -2.45 -8.85
CA MET A 617 27.33 -2.90 -9.40
C MET A 617 28.44 -1.93 -9.03
N ALA A 618 28.19 -0.62 -9.10
CA ALA A 618 29.12 0.41 -8.67
C ALA A 618 29.51 0.24 -7.18
N LYS A 619 28.52 0.07 -6.29
CA LYS A 619 28.76 -0.22 -4.87
C LYS A 619 29.55 -1.50 -4.66
N ALA A 620 29.24 -2.55 -5.41
CA ALA A 620 29.92 -3.83 -5.31
C ALA A 620 31.39 -3.75 -5.77
N ALA A 621 31.69 -3.01 -6.84
CA ALA A 621 33.06 -2.76 -7.30
C ALA A 621 33.90 -2.00 -6.27
N ALA A 622 33.28 -1.07 -5.56
CA ALA A 622 33.89 -0.31 -4.48
C ALA A 622 33.87 -1.00 -3.10
N SER A 623 33.38 -2.23 -3.00
CA SER A 623 33.37 -3.02 -1.77
C SER A 623 34.76 -3.62 -1.47
N SER A 624 34.94 -4.19 -0.27
CA SER A 624 36.19 -4.91 0.08
C SER A 624 36.48 -6.04 -0.90
N SER A 625 35.46 -6.76 -1.37
CA SER A 625 35.59 -7.88 -2.30
C SER A 625 35.83 -7.48 -3.76
N GLY A 626 35.35 -6.29 -4.16
CA GLY A 626 35.34 -5.87 -5.57
C GLY A 626 34.50 -6.76 -6.50
N LYS A 627 33.60 -7.59 -5.94
CA LYS A 627 32.81 -8.58 -6.69
C LYS A 627 31.33 -8.21 -6.74
N TYR A 628 30.73 -8.33 -7.92
CA TYR A 628 29.28 -8.24 -8.11
C TYR A 628 28.75 -9.61 -8.56
N LYS A 629 27.74 -10.14 -7.84
CA LYS A 629 27.14 -11.47 -8.10
C LYS A 629 28.20 -12.58 -8.26
N GLY A 630 29.24 -12.55 -7.42
CA GLY A 630 30.34 -13.52 -7.42
C GLY A 630 31.44 -13.29 -8.47
N LYS A 631 31.22 -12.42 -9.45
CA LYS A 631 32.21 -12.07 -10.48
C LYS A 631 33.02 -10.86 -10.04
N LEU A 632 34.34 -10.92 -10.23
CA LEU A 632 35.23 -9.79 -9.96
C LEU A 632 34.96 -8.68 -11.00
N VAL A 633 34.58 -7.50 -10.54
CA VAL A 633 34.28 -6.33 -11.39
C VAL A 633 35.29 -5.20 -11.20
N ARG A 634 36.01 -5.17 -10.07
CA ARG A 634 37.17 -4.29 -9.87
C ARG A 634 38.46 -5.05 -10.19
N PRO A 635 39.37 -4.52 -11.04
CA PRO A 635 40.69 -5.11 -11.27
C PRO A 635 41.46 -5.32 -9.96
N ALA A 636 42.27 -6.38 -9.89
CA ALA A 636 42.91 -6.79 -8.63
C ALA A 636 43.97 -5.78 -8.14
N GLU A 637 44.59 -5.08 -9.08
CA GLU A 637 45.56 -4.02 -8.90
C GLU A 637 44.95 -2.70 -8.39
N VAL A 638 43.65 -2.48 -8.64
CA VAL A 638 42.96 -1.26 -8.25
C VAL A 638 42.57 -1.33 -6.76
N LYS A 639 43.07 -0.36 -5.99
CA LYS A 639 42.82 -0.23 -4.56
C LYS A 639 42.11 1.09 -4.26
N ILE A 640 41.32 1.09 -3.19
CA ILE A 640 40.68 2.31 -2.67
C ILE A 640 41.78 3.28 -2.22
N ASP A 641 41.61 4.54 -2.55
CA ASP A 641 42.49 5.63 -2.15
C ASP A 641 42.67 5.63 -0.62
N PRO A 642 43.91 5.61 -0.10
CA PRO A 642 44.15 5.63 1.34
C PRO A 642 43.57 6.85 2.06
N THR A 643 43.36 7.94 1.31
CA THR A 643 42.86 9.24 1.76
C THR A 643 41.32 9.33 1.78
N PHE A 644 40.62 8.35 1.22
CA PHE A 644 39.17 8.43 1.04
C PHE A 644 38.41 8.42 2.37
N TYR A 645 38.74 7.47 3.25
CA TYR A 645 38.07 7.32 4.53
C TYR A 645 38.52 8.43 5.50
N GLY A 646 37.62 9.34 5.83
CA GLY A 646 37.90 10.52 6.66
C GLY A 646 37.00 11.68 6.26
N LYS A 647 37.53 12.91 6.23
CA LYS A 647 36.76 14.10 5.80
C LYS A 647 36.35 14.05 4.32
N ARG A 648 37.13 13.34 3.50
CA ARG A 648 36.89 13.25 2.06
C ARG A 648 35.57 12.52 1.75
N LYS A 649 35.27 11.39 2.42
CA LYS A 649 34.00 10.66 2.23
C LYS A 649 32.77 11.55 2.39
N GLU A 650 32.73 12.37 3.44
CA GLU A 650 31.58 13.26 3.71
C GLU A 650 31.48 14.35 2.66
N LYS A 651 32.62 14.93 2.27
CA LYS A 651 32.66 15.96 1.22
C LYS A 651 32.20 15.41 -0.14
N GLU A 652 32.73 14.29 -0.58
CA GLU A 652 32.39 13.68 -1.89
C GLU A 652 30.91 13.31 -1.94
N LEU A 653 30.35 12.80 -0.83
CA LEU A 653 28.92 12.51 -0.73
C LEU A 653 28.08 13.80 -0.75
N TYR A 654 28.44 14.81 0.05
CA TYR A 654 27.75 16.09 0.07
C TYR A 654 27.76 16.79 -1.29
N ASP A 655 28.91 16.83 -1.97
CA ASP A 655 29.07 17.50 -3.27
C ASP A 655 28.20 16.80 -4.33
N ALA A 656 28.11 15.47 -4.31
CA ALA A 656 27.26 14.70 -5.21
C ALA A 656 25.76 14.91 -4.94
N ILE A 657 25.34 14.86 -3.67
CA ILE A 657 23.95 15.15 -3.28
C ILE A 657 23.61 16.59 -3.69
N CYS A 658 24.49 17.55 -3.41
CA CYS A 658 24.32 18.93 -3.81
C CYS A 658 24.16 19.03 -5.34
N ALA A 659 25.01 18.40 -6.13
CA ALA A 659 24.92 18.41 -7.58
C ALA A 659 23.58 17.83 -8.08
N LYS A 660 23.16 16.65 -7.59
CA LYS A 660 21.87 16.03 -7.93
C LYS A 660 20.69 16.96 -7.66
N PHE A 661 20.60 17.52 -6.45
CA PHE A 661 19.44 18.29 -6.00
C PHE A 661 19.47 19.78 -6.40
N THR A 662 20.55 20.27 -6.99
CA THR A 662 20.64 21.66 -7.47
C THR A 662 20.64 21.77 -8.99
N GLN A 663 21.14 20.77 -9.71
CA GLN A 663 21.21 20.76 -11.18
C GLN A 663 20.00 20.07 -11.84
N ILE A 664 19.29 19.18 -11.13
CA ILE A 664 18.11 18.47 -11.66
C ILE A 664 16.85 19.05 -11.02
N ASP A 665 16.08 19.84 -11.78
CA ASP A 665 14.90 20.57 -11.27
C ASP A 665 13.87 19.66 -10.58
N LYS A 666 13.58 18.48 -11.14
CA LYS A 666 12.66 17.52 -10.53
C LYS A 666 13.16 17.03 -9.17
N MET A 667 14.47 16.80 -9.01
CA MET A 667 15.04 16.36 -7.73
C MET A 667 14.99 17.50 -6.72
N LYS A 668 15.33 18.72 -7.16
CA LYS A 668 15.20 19.94 -6.36
C LYS A 668 13.78 20.09 -5.82
N GLU A 669 12.77 19.90 -6.67
CA GLU A 669 11.36 19.95 -6.30
C GLU A 669 11.01 18.89 -5.23
N VAL A 670 11.42 17.63 -5.42
CA VAL A 670 11.24 16.55 -4.43
C VAL A 670 11.78 16.97 -3.06
N LEU A 671 13.05 17.40 -2.99
CA LEU A 671 13.68 17.77 -1.73
C LEU A 671 13.01 18.97 -1.07
N MET A 672 12.58 19.96 -1.86
CA MET A 672 11.90 21.14 -1.34
C MET A 672 10.50 20.82 -0.80
N ASN A 673 9.77 19.91 -1.46
CA ASN A 673 8.45 19.46 -1.04
C ASN A 673 8.49 18.58 0.22
N THR A 674 9.67 18.13 0.68
CA THR A 674 9.82 17.51 2.01
C THR A 674 9.70 18.50 3.18
N ARG A 675 9.56 19.81 2.92
CA ARG A 675 9.39 20.86 3.95
C ARG A 675 10.43 20.73 5.07
N ASN A 676 10.07 20.85 6.34
CA ASN A 676 10.98 20.71 7.48
C ASN A 676 11.03 19.28 8.01
N ALA A 677 10.61 18.27 7.24
CA ALA A 677 10.62 16.90 7.73
C ALA A 677 12.04 16.45 8.08
N LYS A 678 12.16 15.70 9.19
CA LYS A 678 13.31 14.85 9.50
C LYS A 678 13.37 13.73 8.46
N LEU A 679 14.47 13.66 7.72
CA LEU A 679 14.67 12.67 6.67
C LEU A 679 15.54 11.54 7.20
N LEU A 680 15.00 10.32 7.22
CA LEU A 680 15.70 9.14 7.69
C LEU A 680 15.92 8.15 6.53
N HIS A 681 17.15 7.72 6.34
CA HIS A 681 17.51 6.64 5.42
C HIS A 681 17.36 5.30 6.13
N TYR A 682 16.52 4.41 5.60
CA TYR A 682 16.32 3.08 6.18
C TYR A 682 17.42 2.11 5.73
N GLU A 683 18.09 1.50 6.70
CA GLU A 683 19.00 0.38 6.48
C GLU A 683 18.47 -0.89 7.15
N LYS A 684 18.57 -2.03 6.45
CA LYS A 684 18.09 -3.31 6.98
C LYS A 684 18.86 -3.71 8.25
N ALA A 685 18.11 -4.03 9.31
CA ALA A 685 18.62 -4.51 10.60
C ALA A 685 19.59 -3.52 11.28
N LYS A 686 19.40 -2.23 11.02
CA LYS A 686 20.16 -1.13 11.60
C LYS A 686 19.21 0.03 11.86
N GLU A 687 19.57 0.88 12.82
CA GLU A 687 18.85 2.12 13.05
C GLU A 687 18.88 2.99 11.78
N PRO A 688 17.72 3.55 11.36
CA PRO A 688 17.66 4.48 10.25
C PRO A 688 18.59 5.67 10.48
N GLU A 689 19.40 5.98 9.49
CA GLU A 689 20.40 7.05 9.57
C GLU A 689 19.77 8.40 9.23
N LEU A 690 20.14 9.45 9.96
CA LEU A 690 19.72 10.80 9.60
C LEU A 690 20.37 11.17 8.27
N ALA A 691 19.58 11.50 7.26
CA ALA A 691 20.09 11.96 5.96
C ALA A 691 20.55 13.43 6.04
N GLU A 692 21.58 13.68 6.84
CA GLU A 692 22.05 15.01 7.23
C GLU A 692 22.46 15.87 6.02
N HIS A 693 23.14 15.29 5.04
CA HIS A 693 23.50 16.00 3.81
C HIS A 693 22.28 16.50 3.01
N LEU A 694 21.19 15.72 2.93
CA LEU A 694 19.95 16.18 2.28
C LEU A 694 19.36 17.39 3.01
N LEU A 695 19.36 17.37 4.34
CA LEU A 695 18.86 18.48 5.16
C LEU A 695 19.70 19.75 4.96
N GLN A 696 21.01 19.61 4.89
CA GLN A 696 21.93 20.71 4.62
C GLN A 696 21.76 21.27 3.21
N VAL A 697 21.62 20.42 2.18
CA VAL A 697 21.37 20.85 0.80
C VAL A 697 20.01 21.54 0.67
N ARG A 698 18.97 21.02 1.34
CA ARG A 698 17.64 21.65 1.41
C ARG A 698 17.70 23.07 1.98
N ASP A 699 18.43 23.26 3.07
CA ASP A 699 18.66 24.58 3.68
C ASP A 699 19.49 25.50 2.75
N LYS A 700 20.53 24.98 2.10
CA LYS A 700 21.34 25.72 1.11
C LYS A 700 20.48 26.25 -0.04
N ILE A 701 19.60 25.41 -0.60
CA ILE A 701 18.66 25.79 -1.67
C ILE A 701 17.71 26.88 -1.18
N ARG A 702 17.17 26.77 0.04
CA ARG A 702 16.25 27.77 0.62
C ARG A 702 16.87 29.14 0.80
N ARG A 703 18.13 29.19 1.23
CA ARG A 703 18.86 30.45 1.46
C ARG A 703 19.31 31.12 0.16
N GLY A 704 19.19 30.44 -0.99
CA GLY A 704 19.67 30.95 -2.27
C GLY A 704 21.20 30.99 -2.39
N ASN A 705 21.91 30.26 -1.52
CA ASN A 705 23.38 30.21 -1.48
C ASN A 705 23.93 29.14 -2.46
N LEU A 706 23.41 29.11 -3.70
CA LEU A 706 23.73 28.06 -4.68
C LEU A 706 25.14 28.22 -5.26
#